data_AF-L1MF50-F1
#
_entry.id   AF-L1MF50-F1
#
_cell.length_a   1.000
_cell.length_b   1.000
_cell.length_c   1.000
_cell.angle_alpha   90.00
_cell.angle_beta   90.00
_cell.angle_gamma   90.00
#
_symmetry.space_group_name_H-M   'P 1'
#
loop_
_entity.id
_entity.type
_entity.pdbx_description
1 polymer ?
#
loop_
_entity_poly.entity_id
_entity_poly.type
_entity_poly.pdbx_seq_one_letter_code
_entity_poly.pdbx_strand_id
1 'polypeptide(L)'
;MNLREIFVDKLKIESKVVTIDSLFDDGKVKKTQYAPPYQRNYVWDGEKATYFIESILIGTEIPPLIFFRSRGSLEIIDGRQRYETILRFLRGELRLSKSGLKKLDGLKIYKKTFESLPTELKNDFWDTKLRIIEFSFASFDGITQVEEDSVKQEIFKRYNSGITPLKSIEIDQAIYFDDDLNSFFREKFQDKDFQEQFDRLFKYEDKKVELSLQKIRQLLVIHQIPIKYYSIAKQRITDKYYDLLSAQITNEEFEELFDSFKRKLELLDELKKMVSREGISYNRLISEVMFWALSILENNDISLPKKNSSDLKKISMHIVENINAFEMDRSSFYSQITNRYGIIADYLDDVYNINRELYIETDNTFKQKNRELSQGKETTTTNYQELRINKPEPTTYTIDDICRLMKRQRFLVRPPYQREEVINKKKSSEIIESLLLGIKLPPIFIFKKENGISEVIDGQQRILSILAFLGRGYMNEMGEDTKSKKDGFSLQLKDSILTNLQGKHFSQLAEDMQEKITSFDLWVIEISQRNNPEFDPLDLFIRLNNKPYPIKSDTFEMWNSYLDRGIIDTIKSSYNNCSNWFFMRKTSNRMENENNYTVLSYFSYLEGNQQDAIDKGPLDIYKVGSRIAFRLRSKGEISKILENVEKKDDFIEAVNNFEFSFISNLRVLLANRDDDSDKVLTRNLDEMLGAENNKRTQQSFYALWYFLKNLNRNSLKENQEKVRKEVRWLFERMSSDISINEFKQKVEAFRHEYENTGNNTRLWGKIGDITTLYYLTSEKLEEEVLCDIYIKRDNKIENRLEVLFNKPEKNENYIGLKIKRKGFTNGYLAAILQSSYVFREHDLAKRNLTTSILKLIKIPILPLKLQKTFDKIMPYTQAQEYIHRSFFTNMVDKMVEEVYLRKLFEFYDVSLLGIDKELIDLTNLEPSQQYEQIKSVYYAIISDKDGVYAELSAATGIIDSYNVYEENKAN
;
A
#
# COMPACT_ATOMS: atom_id res chain seq x y z
N MET A 1 -4.30 0.64 30.89
CA MET A 1 -4.61 2.09 30.86
C MET A 1 -5.34 2.43 29.57
N ASN A 2 -6.11 3.51 29.53
CA ASN A 2 -6.64 3.99 28.25
C ASN A 2 -5.48 4.68 27.48
N LEU A 3 -5.38 4.46 26.16
CA LEU A 3 -4.41 5.13 25.27
C LEU A 3 -4.32 6.64 25.53
N ARG A 4 -5.46 7.29 25.80
CA ARG A 4 -5.51 8.71 26.16
C ARG A 4 -4.61 9.07 27.34
N GLU A 5 -4.66 8.30 28.43
CA GLU A 5 -3.87 8.55 29.65
C GLU A 5 -2.38 8.34 29.37
N ILE A 6 -2.05 7.32 28.59
CA ILE A 6 -0.65 7.02 28.23
C ILE A 6 -0.04 8.18 27.42
N PHE A 7 -0.78 8.72 26.46
CA PHE A 7 -0.31 9.84 25.63
C PHE A 7 -0.16 11.14 26.42
N VAL A 8 -1.10 11.45 27.31
CA VAL A 8 -1.11 12.73 28.04
C VAL A 8 -0.13 12.71 29.22
N ASP A 9 -0.06 11.61 29.97
CA ASP A 9 0.56 11.61 31.30
C ASP A 9 1.92 10.89 31.33
N LYS A 10 2.19 9.99 30.38
CA LYS A 10 3.38 9.10 30.43
C LYS A 10 4.37 9.31 29.28
N LEU A 11 3.99 9.97 28.20
CA LEU A 11 4.86 10.12 27.03
C LEU A 11 5.84 11.28 27.20
N LYS A 12 7.13 10.98 27.08
CA LYS A 12 8.24 11.94 27.06
C LYS A 12 8.76 12.09 25.63
N ILE A 13 8.96 13.34 25.20
CA ILE A 13 9.42 13.68 23.86
C ILE A 13 10.69 14.52 23.96
N GLU A 14 11.75 14.11 23.29
CA GLU A 14 13.02 14.83 23.20
C GLU A 14 13.33 15.18 21.73
N SER A 15 13.87 16.38 21.50
CA SER A 15 14.44 16.74 20.20
C SER A 15 15.96 16.83 20.31
N LYS A 16 16.67 16.27 19.34
CA LYS A 16 18.14 16.23 19.31
C LYS A 16 18.63 16.55 17.90
N VAL A 17 19.79 17.19 17.81
CA VAL A 17 20.52 17.36 16.55
C VAL A 17 21.80 16.53 16.64
N VAL A 18 21.96 15.54 15.77
CA VAL A 18 23.11 14.62 15.79
C VAL A 18 23.78 14.54 14.42
N THR A 19 25.10 14.38 14.38
CA THR A 19 25.81 14.12 13.11
C THR A 19 25.49 12.74 12.57
N ILE A 20 25.62 12.55 11.25
CA ILE A 20 25.50 11.23 10.63
C ILE A 20 26.53 10.28 11.23
N ASP A 21 27.76 10.75 11.44
CA ASP A 21 28.83 9.97 12.09
C ASP A 21 28.39 9.40 13.44
N SER A 22 27.86 10.25 14.33
CA SER A 22 27.39 9.79 15.63
C SER A 22 26.18 8.86 15.53
N LEU A 23 25.28 9.05 14.56
CA LEU A 23 24.05 8.26 14.45
C LEU A 23 24.28 6.87 13.85
N PHE A 24 25.24 6.76 12.92
CA PHE A 24 25.49 5.55 12.15
C PHE A 24 26.74 4.77 12.61
N ASP A 25 27.25 5.05 13.81
CA ASP A 25 28.21 4.18 14.50
C ASP A 25 27.67 2.74 14.63
N ASP A 26 28.55 1.74 14.47
CA ASP A 26 28.20 0.32 14.44
C ASP A 26 27.45 -0.13 15.70
N GLY A 27 27.78 0.43 16.86
CA GLY A 27 27.12 0.11 18.13
C GLY A 27 25.66 0.57 18.15
N LYS A 28 25.38 1.75 17.60
CA LYS A 28 24.01 2.30 17.52
C LYS A 28 23.19 1.62 16.44
N VAL A 29 23.79 1.36 15.27
CA VAL A 29 23.10 0.66 14.18
C VAL A 29 22.63 -0.72 14.62
N LYS A 30 23.45 -1.47 15.36
CA LYS A 30 23.07 -2.80 15.90
C LYS A 30 21.92 -2.74 16.92
N LYS A 31 21.80 -1.65 17.68
CA LYS A 31 20.74 -1.44 18.68
C LYS A 31 19.48 -0.77 18.12
N THR A 32 19.50 -0.39 16.84
CA THR A 32 18.42 0.34 16.18
C THR A 32 17.62 -0.57 15.26
N GLN A 33 16.37 -0.87 15.63
CA GLN A 33 15.41 -1.52 14.76
C GLN A 33 14.82 -0.49 13.77
N TYR A 34 15.48 -0.34 12.62
CA TYR A 34 15.06 0.61 11.58
C TYR A 34 13.98 0.07 10.63
N ALA A 35 13.76 -1.25 10.62
CA ALA A 35 12.80 -1.93 9.75
C ALA A 35 11.80 -2.78 10.57
N PRO A 36 11.00 -2.16 11.46
CA PRO A 36 10.03 -2.90 12.24
C PRO A 36 8.95 -3.52 11.32
N PRO A 37 8.38 -4.69 11.69
CA PRO A 37 7.55 -5.52 10.81
C PRO A 37 6.20 -4.89 10.42
N TYR A 38 5.76 -3.86 11.15
CA TYR A 38 4.52 -3.11 10.87
C TYR A 38 4.69 -2.04 9.79
N GLN A 39 5.93 -1.70 9.41
CA GLN A 39 6.21 -0.75 8.33
C GLN A 39 6.35 -1.42 6.97
N ARG A 40 6.04 -0.68 5.92
CA ARG A 40 6.28 -1.10 4.52
C ARG A 40 7.77 -1.32 4.22
N ASN A 41 8.05 -2.10 3.19
CA ASN A 41 9.42 -2.32 2.70
C ASN A 41 10.04 -1.04 2.10
N TYR A 42 11.32 -1.10 1.74
CA TYR A 42 11.99 0.02 1.06
C TYR A 42 11.44 0.24 -0.35
N VAL A 43 10.91 1.42 -0.64
CA VAL A 43 10.21 1.75 -1.90
C VAL A 43 10.85 2.86 -2.72
N TRP A 44 11.87 3.54 -2.20
CA TRP A 44 12.53 4.62 -2.94
C TRP A 44 13.31 4.09 -4.14
N ASP A 45 13.09 4.70 -5.31
CA ASP A 45 13.90 4.43 -6.49
C ASP A 45 15.30 5.07 -6.38
N GLY A 46 16.21 4.71 -7.28
CA GLY A 46 17.57 5.24 -7.28
C GLY A 46 17.63 6.77 -7.45
N GLU A 47 16.65 7.36 -8.13
CA GLU A 47 16.55 8.81 -8.32
C GLU A 47 16.20 9.52 -7.01
N LYS A 48 15.14 9.09 -6.31
CA LYS A 48 14.74 9.68 -5.02
C LYS A 48 15.80 9.45 -3.94
N ALA A 49 16.37 8.25 -3.89
CA ALA A 49 17.46 7.93 -2.98
C ALA A 49 18.67 8.84 -3.22
N THR A 50 19.05 9.06 -4.48
CA THR A 50 20.15 9.97 -4.82
C THR A 50 19.83 11.42 -4.50
N TYR A 51 18.61 11.89 -4.77
CA TYR A 51 18.20 13.26 -4.45
C TYR A 51 18.20 13.52 -2.93
N PHE A 52 17.89 12.50 -2.13
CA PHE A 52 18.03 12.57 -0.69
C PHE A 52 19.51 12.61 -0.25
N ILE A 53 20.38 11.76 -0.82
CA ILE A 53 21.82 11.82 -0.54
C ILE A 53 22.42 13.17 -0.97
N GLU A 54 22.02 13.72 -2.11
CA GLU A 54 22.41 15.07 -2.54
C GLU A 54 22.02 16.11 -1.49
N SER A 55 20.80 16.01 -0.94
CA SER A 55 20.33 16.91 0.13
C SER A 55 21.22 16.83 1.38
N ILE A 56 21.72 15.64 1.71
CA ILE A 56 22.70 15.45 2.80
C ILE A 56 24.04 16.08 2.45
N LEU A 57 24.58 15.83 1.25
CA LEU A 57 25.87 16.39 0.83
C LEU A 57 25.86 17.93 0.81
N ILE A 58 24.75 18.52 0.37
CA ILE A 58 24.51 19.96 0.39
C ILE A 58 24.18 20.47 1.81
N GLY A 59 23.98 19.59 2.80
CA GLY A 59 23.69 19.99 4.17
C GLY A 59 22.34 20.68 4.37
N THR A 60 21.43 20.62 3.39
CA THR A 60 20.09 21.25 3.48
C THR A 60 19.24 20.61 4.60
N GLU A 61 18.14 21.27 4.95
CA GLU A 61 17.23 20.72 5.93
C GLU A 61 16.45 19.55 5.34
N ILE A 62 16.30 18.49 6.13
CA ILE A 62 15.49 17.34 5.78
C ILE A 62 14.47 17.11 6.90
N PRO A 63 13.35 16.41 6.62
CA PRO A 63 12.42 16.07 7.69
C PRO A 63 13.14 15.29 8.79
N PRO A 64 12.71 15.40 10.06
CA PRO A 64 13.35 14.72 11.18
C PRO A 64 13.11 13.21 11.16
N LEU A 65 14.05 12.44 11.68
CA LEU A 65 13.85 11.01 11.95
C LEU A 65 13.10 10.84 13.28
N ILE A 66 12.06 10.01 13.28
CA ILE A 66 11.23 9.79 14.48
C ILE A 66 11.59 8.44 15.07
N PHE A 67 12.08 8.47 16.32
CA PHE A 67 12.48 7.28 17.06
C PHE A 67 11.56 7.05 18.26
N PHE A 68 11.46 5.80 18.67
CA PHE A 68 10.89 5.39 19.94
C PHE A 68 11.94 4.62 20.73
N ARG A 69 12.22 5.05 21.97
CA ARG A 69 13.17 4.40 22.87
C ARG A 69 12.40 3.50 23.84
N SER A 70 12.56 2.18 23.66
CA SER A 70 12.07 1.13 24.56
C SER A 70 13.10 0.87 25.66
N ARG A 71 12.85 -0.10 26.57
CA ARG A 71 13.71 -0.42 27.74
C ARG A 71 15.16 -0.89 27.42
N GLY A 72 15.60 -0.84 26.16
CA GLY A 72 16.95 -1.27 25.75
C GLY A 72 17.21 -1.21 24.23
N SER A 73 16.17 -1.00 23.43
CA SER A 73 16.25 -0.88 21.98
C SER A 73 15.72 0.48 21.52
N LEU A 74 16.22 0.90 20.36
CA LEU A 74 15.75 2.09 19.66
C LEU A 74 15.00 1.64 18.41
N GLU A 75 13.79 2.11 18.19
CA GLU A 75 12.98 1.75 17.03
C GLU A 75 12.70 3.00 16.19
N ILE A 76 12.82 2.91 14.88
CA ILE A 76 12.44 4.02 13.99
C ILE A 76 10.95 3.91 13.73
N ILE A 77 10.16 4.90 14.15
CA ILE A 77 8.73 4.99 13.89
C ILE A 77 8.49 5.64 12.52
N ASP A 78 9.15 6.76 12.22
CA ASP A 78 9.07 7.39 10.90
C ASP A 78 10.45 7.79 10.38
N GLY A 79 10.62 7.73 9.06
CA GLY A 79 11.90 7.98 8.42
C GLY A 79 12.71 6.73 8.07
N ARG A 80 12.12 5.52 8.17
CA ARG A 80 12.76 4.27 7.72
C ARG A 80 13.42 4.40 6.35
N GLN A 81 12.71 4.97 5.36
CA GLN A 81 13.24 5.12 3.99
C GLN A 81 14.52 5.98 3.99
N ARG A 82 14.54 7.09 4.74
CA ARG A 82 15.68 8.00 4.88
C ARG A 82 16.86 7.31 5.58
N TYR A 83 16.60 6.66 6.71
CA TYR A 83 17.63 5.94 7.47
C TYR A 83 18.24 4.80 6.65
N GLU A 84 17.41 3.97 6.02
CA GLU A 84 17.85 2.85 5.19
C GLU A 84 18.61 3.35 3.95
N THR A 85 18.23 4.48 3.33
CA THR A 85 19.01 5.08 2.24
C THR A 85 20.43 5.46 2.66
N ILE A 86 20.60 6.08 3.83
CA ILE A 86 21.94 6.41 4.37
C ILE A 86 22.74 5.13 4.57
N LEU A 87 22.14 4.13 5.24
CA LEU A 87 22.80 2.87 5.54
C LEU A 87 23.24 2.12 4.27
N ARG A 88 22.35 2.06 3.26
CA ARG A 88 22.65 1.46 1.95
C ARG A 88 23.75 2.21 1.21
N PHE A 89 23.82 3.53 1.34
CA PHE A 89 24.88 4.33 0.74
C PHE A 89 26.24 4.06 1.40
N LEU A 90 26.27 4.07 2.75
CA LEU A 90 27.46 3.76 3.55
C LEU A 90 27.99 2.35 3.28
N ARG A 91 27.11 1.36 3.11
CA ARG A 91 27.48 -0.04 2.78
C ARG A 91 27.84 -0.26 1.31
N GLY A 92 27.78 0.76 0.46
CA GLY A 92 28.05 0.65 -0.98
C GLY A 92 26.95 -0.07 -1.79
N GLU A 93 25.79 -0.31 -1.20
CA GLU A 93 24.62 -0.94 -1.82
C GLU A 93 23.79 0.04 -2.69
N LEU A 94 24.06 1.35 -2.55
CA LEU A 94 23.46 2.41 -3.36
C LEU A 94 24.54 3.13 -4.18
N ARG A 95 24.30 3.24 -5.49
CA ARG A 95 25.08 4.08 -6.42
C ARG A 95 24.27 5.32 -6.79
N LEU A 96 24.92 6.48 -6.84
CA LEU A 96 24.26 7.74 -7.18
C LEU A 96 23.76 7.71 -8.64
N SER A 97 22.49 8.06 -8.86
CA SER A 97 21.88 8.17 -10.18
C SER A 97 22.06 9.58 -10.73
N LYS A 98 22.42 9.71 -12.01
CA LYS A 98 22.48 11.01 -12.68
C LYS A 98 21.15 11.78 -12.58
N SER A 99 20.01 11.08 -12.67
CA SER A 99 18.69 11.75 -12.61
C SER A 99 18.34 12.35 -11.26
N GLY A 100 18.95 11.87 -10.18
CA GLY A 100 18.71 12.34 -8.82
C GLY A 100 19.65 13.45 -8.38
N LEU A 101 20.74 13.71 -9.12
CA LEU A 101 21.61 14.86 -8.91
C LEU A 101 20.99 16.05 -9.66
N LYS A 102 20.61 17.09 -8.93
CA LYS A 102 20.01 18.32 -9.47
C LYS A 102 20.96 19.50 -9.37
N LYS A 103 21.61 19.67 -8.21
CA LYS A 103 22.56 20.75 -7.94
C LYS A 103 24.02 20.26 -8.03
N LEU A 104 24.28 18.96 -7.79
CA LEU A 104 25.63 18.39 -7.83
C LEU A 104 25.96 17.62 -9.13
N ASP A 105 25.16 17.76 -10.20
CA ASP A 105 25.44 17.04 -11.47
C ASP A 105 26.79 17.45 -12.09
N GLY A 106 27.19 18.72 -11.92
CA GLY A 106 28.48 19.25 -12.38
C GLY A 106 29.71 18.58 -11.76
N LEU A 107 29.58 18.02 -10.54
CA LEU A 107 30.68 17.30 -9.87
C LEU A 107 30.93 15.89 -10.46
N LYS A 108 30.08 15.44 -11.40
CA LYS A 108 30.19 14.13 -12.07
C LYS A 108 30.31 12.94 -11.09
N ILE A 109 29.63 13.04 -9.95
CA ILE A 109 29.62 12.00 -8.89
C ILE A 109 28.60 10.86 -9.14
N TYR A 110 27.93 10.85 -10.28
CA TYR A 110 27.02 9.76 -10.64
C TYR A 110 27.77 8.41 -10.73
N LYS A 111 27.06 7.30 -10.47
CA LYS A 111 27.53 5.91 -10.33
C LYS A 111 28.50 5.63 -9.17
N LYS A 112 28.94 6.67 -8.44
CA LYS A 112 29.76 6.52 -7.24
C LYS A 112 28.94 5.95 -6.07
N THR A 113 29.59 5.14 -5.26
CA THR A 113 29.21 4.70 -3.90
C THR A 113 29.85 5.64 -2.87
N PHE A 114 29.49 5.52 -1.59
CA PHE A 114 30.13 6.29 -0.52
C PHE A 114 31.66 6.19 -0.57
N GLU A 115 32.21 4.98 -0.70
CA GLU A 115 33.66 4.78 -0.72
C GLU A 115 34.39 5.42 -1.91
N SER A 116 33.70 5.62 -3.03
CA SER A 116 34.31 6.24 -4.23
C SER A 116 34.09 7.75 -4.32
N LEU A 117 33.43 8.36 -3.31
CA LEU A 117 33.33 9.81 -3.21
C LEU A 117 34.69 10.46 -2.91
N PRO A 118 34.94 11.68 -3.40
CA PRO A 118 36.03 12.53 -2.93
C PRO A 118 36.00 12.69 -1.40
N THR A 119 37.18 12.74 -0.77
CA THR A 119 37.33 12.81 0.70
C THR A 119 36.56 13.99 1.30
N GLU A 120 36.57 15.15 0.66
CA GLU A 120 35.83 16.34 1.11
C GLU A 120 34.32 16.04 1.25
N LEU A 121 33.70 15.46 0.21
CA LEU A 121 32.29 15.08 0.24
C LEU A 121 31.99 13.98 1.26
N LYS A 122 32.94 13.08 1.55
CA LYS A 122 32.78 12.10 2.64
C LYS A 122 32.74 12.80 3.99
N ASN A 123 33.64 13.75 4.23
CA ASN A 123 33.67 14.51 5.47
C ASN A 123 32.39 15.35 5.61
N ASP A 124 31.97 16.04 4.56
CA ASP A 124 30.72 16.80 4.55
C ASP A 124 29.51 15.91 4.86
N PHE A 125 29.47 14.71 4.29
CA PHE A 125 28.43 13.72 4.59
C PHE A 125 28.42 13.36 6.09
N TRP A 126 29.57 13.01 6.65
CA TRP A 126 29.69 12.63 8.07
C TRP A 126 29.33 13.77 9.03
N ASP A 127 29.77 14.99 8.71
CA ASP A 127 29.56 16.19 9.50
C ASP A 127 28.12 16.72 9.42
N THR A 128 27.35 16.26 8.42
CA THR A 128 25.97 16.69 8.26
C THR A 128 25.14 16.27 9.46
N LYS A 129 24.44 17.25 10.03
CA LYS A 129 23.56 17.06 11.19
C LYS A 129 22.15 16.69 10.74
N LEU A 130 21.54 15.73 11.43
CA LEU A 130 20.16 15.30 11.28
C LEU A 130 19.37 15.60 12.56
N ARG A 131 18.11 15.99 12.38
CA ARG A 131 17.17 16.20 13.49
C ARG A 131 16.51 14.88 13.85
N ILE A 132 16.50 14.59 15.15
CA ILE A 132 15.87 13.43 15.75
C ILE A 132 14.78 13.90 16.69
N ILE A 133 13.63 13.24 16.61
CA ILE A 133 12.55 13.35 17.57
C ILE A 133 12.42 11.98 18.21
N GLU A 134 12.65 11.91 19.52
CA GLU A 134 12.66 10.67 20.27
C GLU A 134 11.49 10.64 21.25
N PHE A 135 10.60 9.67 21.05
CA PHE A 135 9.53 9.32 21.97
C PHE A 135 10.03 8.27 22.96
N SER A 136 9.62 8.37 24.21
CA SER A 136 9.89 7.38 25.26
C SER A 136 8.83 7.51 26.34
N PHE A 137 8.74 6.55 27.25
CA PHE A 137 7.92 6.73 28.45
C PHE A 137 8.76 7.39 29.56
N ALA A 138 8.15 8.32 30.30
CA ALA A 138 8.76 8.95 31.47
C ALA A 138 9.06 7.91 32.56
N SER A 139 8.15 6.94 32.74
CA SER A 139 8.37 5.69 33.45
C SER A 139 7.69 4.55 32.70
N PHE A 140 8.32 3.38 32.69
CA PHE A 140 7.73 2.17 32.12
C PHE A 140 6.87 1.39 33.13
N ASP A 141 6.67 1.90 34.34
CA ASP A 141 5.88 1.24 35.38
C ASP A 141 4.42 1.12 34.96
N GLY A 142 3.89 -0.10 35.02
CA GLY A 142 2.52 -0.44 34.64
C GLY A 142 2.21 -0.31 33.15
N ILE A 143 3.22 -0.21 32.27
CA ILE A 143 3.03 -0.24 30.81
C ILE A 143 3.36 -1.65 30.30
N THR A 144 2.40 -2.26 29.61
CA THR A 144 2.55 -3.55 28.93
C THR A 144 3.13 -3.38 27.53
N GLN A 145 3.70 -4.44 26.94
CA GLN A 145 4.21 -4.41 25.56
C GLN A 145 3.10 -4.07 24.55
N VAL A 146 1.87 -4.54 24.78
CA VAL A 146 0.72 -4.28 23.91
C VAL A 146 0.35 -2.80 23.90
N GLU A 147 0.42 -2.14 25.06
CA GLU A 147 0.19 -0.70 25.19
C GLU A 147 1.30 0.10 24.51
N GLU A 148 2.57 -0.29 24.71
CA GLU A 148 3.71 0.32 24.02
C GLU A 148 3.57 0.22 22.49
N ASP A 149 3.26 -0.98 21.98
CA ASP A 149 3.05 -1.20 20.56
C ASP A 149 1.91 -0.32 20.04
N SER A 150 0.79 -0.25 20.77
CA SER A 150 -0.35 0.62 20.40
C SER A 150 0.04 2.10 20.29
N VAL A 151 0.88 2.60 21.21
CA VAL A 151 1.41 3.98 21.15
C VAL A 151 2.29 4.17 19.92
N LYS A 152 3.22 3.24 19.64
CA LYS A 152 4.09 3.29 18.46
C LYS A 152 3.29 3.34 17.17
N GLN A 153 2.26 2.50 17.06
CA GLN A 153 1.36 2.43 15.91
C GLN A 153 0.55 3.72 15.72
N GLU A 154 0.05 4.31 16.81
CA GLU A 154 -0.69 5.56 16.74
C GLU A 154 0.22 6.74 16.34
N ILE A 155 1.45 6.82 16.86
CA ILE A 155 2.45 7.80 16.40
C ILE A 155 2.72 7.60 14.90
N PHE A 156 2.97 6.36 14.46
CA PHE A 156 3.18 6.05 13.04
C PHE A 156 2.02 6.54 12.17
N LYS A 157 0.79 6.23 12.57
CA LYS A 157 -0.44 6.58 11.86
C LYS A 157 -0.57 8.10 11.73
N ARG A 158 -0.37 8.86 12.81
CA ARG A 158 -0.48 10.33 12.81
C ARG A 158 0.53 11.01 11.90
N TYR A 159 1.77 10.53 11.88
CA TYR A 159 2.81 11.07 11.00
C TYR A 159 2.56 10.74 9.51
N ASN A 160 1.92 9.61 9.20
CA ASN A 160 1.67 9.17 7.83
C ASN A 160 0.28 9.56 7.26
N SER A 161 -0.76 9.73 8.09
CA SER A 161 -2.13 10.06 7.64
C SER A 161 -2.33 11.54 7.30
N GLY A 162 -1.61 12.42 8.01
CA GLY A 162 -1.74 13.88 7.92
C GLY A 162 -1.14 14.49 6.66
N ILE A 163 -0.23 13.80 5.97
CA ILE A 163 0.46 14.32 4.78
C ILE A 163 -0.42 14.09 3.55
N THR A 164 -0.77 15.17 2.86
CA THR A 164 -1.40 15.07 1.53
C THR A 164 -0.32 15.38 0.51
N PRO A 165 0.11 14.40 -0.32
CA PRO A 165 1.17 14.60 -1.30
C PRO A 165 0.79 15.73 -2.27
N LEU A 166 1.78 16.44 -2.81
CA LEU A 166 1.53 17.35 -3.92
C LEU A 166 1.22 16.58 -5.19
N LYS A 167 0.31 17.11 -6.01
CA LYS A 167 0.10 16.67 -7.39
C LYS A 167 1.27 17.13 -8.25
N SER A 168 1.55 16.44 -9.36
CA SER A 168 2.61 16.83 -10.30
C SER A 168 2.47 18.30 -10.73
N ILE A 169 1.24 18.75 -11.01
CA ILE A 169 0.97 20.13 -11.41
C ILE A 169 1.33 21.17 -10.32
N GLU A 170 1.19 20.81 -9.04
CA GLU A 170 1.54 21.69 -7.91
C GLU A 170 3.06 21.76 -7.74
N ILE A 171 3.79 20.70 -8.11
CA ILE A 171 5.27 20.71 -8.13
C ILE A 171 5.76 21.51 -9.32
N ASP A 172 5.16 21.32 -10.51
CA ASP A 172 5.49 22.08 -11.72
C ASP A 172 5.26 23.59 -11.52
N GLN A 173 4.16 23.98 -10.88
CA GLN A 173 3.88 25.39 -10.55
C GLN A 173 5.00 25.99 -9.70
N ALA A 174 5.51 25.23 -8.73
CA ALA A 174 6.60 25.68 -7.88
C ALA A 174 7.91 25.78 -8.67
N ILE A 175 8.26 24.76 -9.45
CA ILE A 175 9.50 24.75 -10.27
C ILE A 175 9.55 25.94 -11.23
N TYR A 176 8.42 26.26 -11.89
CA TYR A 176 8.32 27.34 -12.87
C TYR A 176 7.73 28.62 -12.28
N PHE A 177 7.84 28.81 -10.97
CA PHE A 177 7.31 30.01 -10.31
C PHE A 177 8.10 31.26 -10.71
N ASP A 178 9.44 31.19 -10.62
CA ASP A 178 10.36 32.28 -10.97
C ASP A 178 10.85 32.21 -12.43
N ASP A 179 10.14 31.48 -13.31
CA ASP A 179 10.48 31.37 -14.73
C ASP A 179 9.83 32.52 -15.50
N ASP A 180 10.65 33.41 -16.07
CA ASP A 180 10.20 34.63 -16.75
C ASP A 180 9.26 34.34 -17.92
N LEU A 181 9.60 33.34 -18.75
CA LEU A 181 8.79 32.94 -19.90
C LEU A 181 7.42 32.38 -19.47
N ASN A 182 7.38 31.54 -18.45
CA ASN A 182 6.14 30.98 -17.91
C ASN A 182 5.28 32.07 -17.26
N SER A 183 5.90 33.02 -16.57
CA SER A 183 5.25 34.17 -15.96
C SER A 183 4.62 35.08 -17.03
N PHE A 184 5.32 35.33 -18.13
CA PHE A 184 4.79 36.05 -19.28
C PHE A 184 3.57 35.36 -19.90
N PHE A 185 3.62 34.06 -20.15
CA PHE A 185 2.45 33.32 -20.65
C PHE A 185 1.29 33.29 -19.65
N ARG A 186 1.58 33.25 -18.34
CA ARG A 186 0.57 33.36 -17.28
C ARG A 186 -0.15 34.71 -17.31
N GLU A 187 0.59 35.80 -17.51
CA GLU A 187 0.02 37.14 -17.67
C GLU A 187 -0.88 37.22 -18.91
N LYS A 188 -0.40 36.75 -20.06
CA LYS A 188 -1.21 36.68 -21.29
C LYS A 188 -2.46 35.82 -21.13
N PHE A 189 -2.43 34.79 -20.28
CA PHE A 189 -3.59 33.94 -19.98
C PHE A 189 -4.65 34.64 -19.11
N GLN A 190 -4.39 35.84 -18.57
CA GLN A 190 -5.40 36.67 -17.92
C GLN A 190 -6.35 37.33 -18.93
N ASP A 191 -5.92 37.47 -20.19
CA ASP A 191 -6.80 37.88 -21.29
C ASP A 191 -7.84 36.77 -21.55
N LYS A 192 -9.12 37.13 -21.35
CA LYS A 192 -10.25 36.21 -21.52
C LYS A 192 -10.36 35.67 -22.94
N ASP A 193 -10.05 36.48 -23.96
CA ASP A 193 -10.20 36.06 -25.35
C ASP A 193 -9.17 34.96 -25.69
N PHE A 194 -7.93 35.14 -25.22
CA PHE A 194 -6.87 34.14 -25.38
C PHE A 194 -7.17 32.87 -24.58
N GLN A 195 -7.59 33.01 -23.32
CA GLN A 195 -7.97 31.89 -22.47
C GLN A 195 -9.11 31.07 -23.10
N GLU A 196 -10.19 31.72 -23.54
CA GLU A 196 -11.34 31.05 -24.13
C GLU A 196 -10.99 30.37 -25.47
N GLN A 197 -10.13 31.00 -26.28
CA GLN A 197 -9.62 30.39 -27.50
C GLN A 197 -8.83 29.11 -27.19
N PHE A 198 -7.89 29.18 -26.25
CA PHE A 198 -7.08 28.04 -25.85
C PHE A 198 -7.94 26.90 -25.29
N ASP A 199 -8.83 27.22 -24.35
CA ASP A 199 -9.74 26.25 -23.72
C ASP A 199 -10.67 25.59 -24.75
N ARG A 200 -11.15 26.34 -25.75
CA ARG A 200 -12.01 25.81 -26.82
C ARG A 200 -11.29 24.81 -27.73
N LEU A 201 -9.98 24.95 -27.90
CA LEU A 201 -9.15 24.10 -28.76
C LEU A 201 -8.62 22.87 -28.01
N PHE A 202 -8.16 23.03 -26.78
CA PHE A 202 -7.51 21.96 -26.01
C PHE A 202 -8.42 21.30 -24.97
N LYS A 203 -9.60 21.89 -24.68
CA LYS A 203 -10.74 21.33 -23.92
C LYS A 203 -10.35 20.36 -22.81
N TYR A 204 -9.70 20.86 -21.77
CA TYR A 204 -9.50 20.10 -20.54
C TYR A 204 -10.82 20.01 -19.74
N GLU A 205 -11.06 18.86 -19.11
CA GLU A 205 -12.20 18.68 -18.19
C GLU A 205 -12.08 19.59 -16.94
N ASP A 206 -10.85 19.96 -16.57
CA ASP A 206 -10.51 20.82 -15.43
C ASP A 206 -9.90 22.13 -15.97
N LYS A 207 -10.59 23.27 -15.75
CA LYS A 207 -10.23 24.59 -16.30
C LYS A 207 -9.16 25.34 -15.49
N LYS A 208 -8.22 24.62 -14.91
CA LYS A 208 -7.15 25.24 -14.12
C LYS A 208 -6.10 25.84 -15.05
N VAL A 209 -5.78 27.12 -14.83
CA VAL A 209 -4.73 27.85 -15.57
C VAL A 209 -3.41 27.09 -15.58
N GLU A 210 -3.03 26.45 -14.45
CA GLU A 210 -1.79 25.67 -14.38
C GLU A 210 -1.72 24.51 -15.40
N LEU A 211 -2.84 23.83 -15.66
CA LEU A 211 -2.89 22.76 -16.66
C LEU A 211 -2.68 23.32 -18.07
N SER A 212 -3.24 24.49 -18.34
CA SER A 212 -3.04 25.20 -19.60
C SER A 212 -1.59 25.66 -19.76
N LEU A 213 -0.96 26.20 -18.71
CA LEU A 213 0.46 26.57 -18.72
C LEU A 213 1.37 25.36 -18.95
N GLN A 214 1.12 24.24 -18.27
CA GLN A 214 1.84 22.99 -18.53
C GLN A 214 1.71 22.56 -20.00
N LYS A 215 0.52 22.72 -20.58
CA LYS A 215 0.32 22.41 -22.00
C LYS A 215 1.04 23.39 -22.91
N ILE A 216 1.04 24.68 -22.61
CA ILE A 216 1.78 25.70 -23.37
C ILE A 216 3.27 25.34 -23.38
N ARG A 217 3.87 25.05 -22.22
CA ARG A 217 5.28 24.59 -22.14
C ARG A 217 5.54 23.39 -23.05
N GLN A 218 4.60 22.45 -23.10
CA GLN A 218 4.67 21.32 -24.02
C GLN A 218 4.62 21.72 -25.49
N LEU A 219 3.65 22.54 -25.87
CA LEU A 219 3.44 22.96 -27.25
C LEU A 219 4.64 23.76 -27.79
N LEU A 220 5.28 24.55 -26.94
CA LEU A 220 6.46 25.34 -27.30
C LEU A 220 7.66 24.49 -27.74
N VAL A 221 7.80 23.25 -27.25
CA VAL A 221 9.05 22.47 -27.47
C VAL A 221 8.86 21.09 -28.08
N ILE A 222 7.63 20.57 -28.16
CA ILE A 222 7.37 19.20 -28.64
C ILE A 222 7.88 18.94 -30.07
N HIS A 223 7.90 19.97 -30.93
CA HIS A 223 8.42 19.87 -32.31
C HIS A 223 9.93 19.59 -32.37
N GLN A 224 10.68 19.83 -31.30
CA GLN A 224 12.12 19.58 -31.21
C GLN A 224 12.45 18.16 -30.71
N ILE A 225 11.43 17.34 -30.44
CA ILE A 225 11.57 16.02 -29.81
C ILE A 225 10.93 14.96 -30.70
N PRO A 226 11.65 13.89 -31.08
CA PRO A 226 11.07 12.79 -31.83
C PRO A 226 9.94 12.09 -31.08
N ILE A 227 8.84 11.81 -31.76
CA ILE A 227 7.61 11.33 -31.13
C ILE A 227 7.74 9.93 -30.50
N LYS A 228 8.57 9.03 -31.06
CA LYS A 228 8.86 7.75 -30.39
C LYS A 228 9.58 7.93 -29.05
N TYR A 229 10.43 8.95 -28.93
CA TYR A 229 11.08 9.26 -27.66
C TYR A 229 10.11 9.95 -26.69
N TYR A 230 9.35 10.94 -27.18
CA TYR A 230 8.34 11.65 -26.41
C TYR A 230 7.25 10.72 -25.85
N SER A 231 6.77 9.74 -26.62
CA SER A 231 5.72 8.81 -26.17
C SER A 231 6.14 7.95 -24.96
N ILE A 232 7.45 7.78 -24.73
CA ILE A 232 8.02 7.09 -23.57
C ILE A 232 8.36 8.09 -22.45
N ALA A 233 9.11 9.15 -22.75
CA ALA A 233 9.64 10.08 -21.75
C ALA A 233 8.62 11.14 -21.28
N LYS A 234 7.65 11.48 -22.14
CA LYS A 234 6.52 12.39 -21.90
C LYS A 234 6.96 13.73 -21.28
N GLN A 235 6.35 14.11 -20.15
CA GLN A 235 6.59 15.39 -19.49
C GLN A 235 8.07 15.64 -19.19
N ARG A 236 8.81 14.61 -18.76
CA ARG A 236 10.22 14.75 -18.36
C ARG A 236 11.13 15.28 -19.48
N ILE A 237 10.88 14.86 -20.74
CA ILE A 237 11.68 15.36 -21.86
C ILE A 237 11.21 16.74 -22.30
N THR A 238 9.91 16.99 -22.20
CA THR A 238 9.31 18.29 -22.46
C THR A 238 9.84 19.36 -21.51
N ASP A 239 9.82 19.11 -20.20
CA ASP A 239 10.35 20.02 -19.17
C ASP A 239 11.81 20.37 -19.46
N LYS A 240 12.62 19.36 -19.81
CA LYS A 240 14.03 19.56 -20.14
C LYS A 240 14.22 20.51 -21.33
N TYR A 241 13.44 20.35 -22.40
CA TYR A 241 13.55 21.23 -23.57
C TYR A 241 12.95 22.61 -23.31
N TYR A 242 11.92 22.70 -22.46
CA TYR A 242 11.37 23.97 -22.03
C TYR A 242 12.38 24.77 -21.19
N ASP A 243 13.03 24.15 -20.21
CA ASP A 243 14.09 24.78 -19.40
C ASP A 243 15.19 25.37 -20.30
N LEU A 244 15.51 24.70 -21.41
CA LEU A 244 16.51 25.17 -22.37
C LEU A 244 16.02 26.35 -23.18
N LEU A 245 14.78 26.28 -23.68
CA LEU A 245 14.16 27.41 -24.38
C LEU A 245 14.14 28.64 -23.47
N SER A 246 13.63 28.49 -22.25
CA SER A 246 13.55 29.57 -21.26
C SER A 246 14.92 30.17 -20.93
N ALA A 247 15.96 29.35 -20.83
CA ALA A 247 17.32 29.83 -20.58
C ALA A 247 17.99 30.52 -21.79
N GLN A 248 17.49 30.32 -23.01
CA GLN A 248 18.08 30.85 -24.24
C GLN A 248 17.33 32.07 -24.78
N ILE A 249 16.03 32.18 -24.49
CA ILE A 249 15.19 33.27 -24.97
C ILE A 249 15.33 34.51 -24.08
N THR A 250 15.41 35.68 -24.70
CA THR A 250 15.46 36.97 -24.01
C THR A 250 14.06 37.56 -23.85
N ASN A 251 13.89 38.45 -22.86
CA ASN A 251 12.59 39.10 -22.60
C ASN A 251 12.03 39.86 -23.81
N GLU A 252 12.90 40.34 -24.71
CA GLU A 252 12.50 41.06 -25.93
C GLU A 252 11.85 40.12 -26.97
N GLU A 253 12.24 38.84 -26.98
CA GLU A 253 11.73 37.82 -27.92
C GLU A 253 10.42 37.17 -27.45
N PHE A 254 9.96 37.45 -26.22
CA PHE A 254 8.74 36.85 -25.67
C PHE A 254 7.49 37.20 -26.47
N GLU A 255 7.36 38.45 -26.92
CA GLU A 255 6.21 38.89 -27.73
C GLU A 255 6.22 38.27 -29.12
N GLU A 256 7.38 38.14 -29.77
CA GLU A 256 7.48 37.47 -31.07
C GLU A 256 7.07 36.00 -30.99
N LEU A 257 7.52 35.31 -29.93
CA LEU A 257 7.13 33.94 -29.64
C LEU A 257 5.62 33.83 -29.37
N PHE A 258 5.05 34.77 -28.62
CA PHE A 258 3.61 34.83 -28.35
C PHE A 258 2.79 35.07 -29.63
N ASP A 259 3.24 35.96 -30.50
CA ASP A 259 2.57 36.27 -31.76
C ASP A 259 2.61 35.07 -32.73
N SER A 260 3.73 34.34 -32.79
CA SER A 260 3.76 33.02 -33.47
C SER A 260 2.77 32.04 -32.85
N PHE A 261 2.75 31.93 -31.51
CA PHE A 261 1.85 31.04 -30.79
C PHE A 261 0.37 31.35 -31.11
N LYS A 262 -0.01 32.63 -31.07
CA LYS A 262 -1.37 33.11 -31.35
C LYS A 262 -1.77 32.87 -32.80
N ARG A 263 -0.88 33.15 -33.77
CA ARG A 263 -1.12 32.84 -35.20
C ARG A 263 -1.45 31.36 -35.42
N LYS A 264 -0.74 30.45 -34.73
CA LYS A 264 -1.02 29.01 -34.79
C LYS A 264 -2.40 28.67 -34.20
N LEU A 265 -2.79 29.27 -33.07
CA LEU A 265 -4.13 29.05 -32.50
C LEU A 265 -5.25 29.51 -33.45
N GLU A 266 -5.06 30.63 -34.14
CA GLU A 266 -6.03 31.13 -35.13
C GLU A 266 -6.24 30.14 -36.28
N LEU A 267 -5.16 29.51 -36.76
CA LEU A 267 -5.24 28.46 -37.79
C LEU A 267 -5.94 27.20 -37.29
N LEU A 268 -5.74 26.83 -36.02
CA LEU A 268 -6.44 25.70 -35.41
C LEU A 268 -7.96 25.96 -35.29
N ASP A 269 -8.37 27.18 -34.96
CA ASP A 269 -9.79 27.56 -34.94
C ASP A 269 -10.43 27.47 -36.34
N GLU A 270 -9.69 27.81 -37.39
CA GLU A 270 -10.16 27.65 -38.76
C GLU A 270 -10.27 26.18 -39.16
N LEU A 271 -9.24 25.37 -38.87
CA LEU A 271 -9.28 23.92 -39.08
C LEU A 271 -10.46 23.29 -38.36
N LYS A 272 -10.71 23.70 -37.11
CA LYS A 272 -11.86 23.26 -36.34
C LYS A 272 -13.17 23.56 -37.05
N LYS A 273 -13.35 24.78 -37.58
CA LYS A 273 -14.55 25.16 -38.34
C LYS A 273 -14.70 24.31 -39.60
N MET A 274 -13.60 24.05 -40.32
CA MET A 274 -13.62 23.24 -41.55
C MET A 274 -13.98 21.78 -41.27
N VAL A 275 -13.31 21.13 -40.32
CA VAL A 275 -13.61 19.74 -39.92
C VAL A 275 -15.04 19.60 -39.39
N SER A 276 -15.52 20.56 -38.61
CA SER A 276 -16.90 20.52 -38.07
C SER A 276 -17.96 20.65 -39.17
N ARG A 277 -17.67 21.31 -40.30
CA ARG A 277 -18.61 21.43 -41.43
C ARG A 277 -18.85 20.09 -42.14
N GLU A 278 -17.89 19.18 -42.08
CA GLU A 278 -18.00 17.82 -42.61
C GLU A 278 -18.76 16.87 -41.65
N GLY A 279 -19.36 17.39 -40.58
CA GLY A 279 -20.12 16.60 -39.60
C GLY A 279 -19.25 15.81 -38.61
N ILE A 280 -17.95 16.06 -38.58
CA ILE A 280 -16.99 15.36 -37.72
C ILE A 280 -16.68 16.14 -36.44
N SER A 281 -16.60 15.42 -35.32
CA SER A 281 -16.27 16.01 -34.02
C SER A 281 -14.79 16.37 -33.91
N TYR A 282 -14.49 17.66 -33.81
CA TYR A 282 -13.13 18.15 -33.57
C TYR A 282 -12.76 18.08 -32.08
N ASN A 283 -11.65 17.40 -31.78
CA ASN A 283 -11.18 17.18 -30.40
C ASN A 283 -9.76 17.73 -30.16
N ARG A 284 -9.35 17.77 -28.89
CA ARG A 284 -8.06 18.35 -28.47
C ARG A 284 -6.84 17.68 -29.09
N LEU A 285 -6.91 16.41 -29.44
CA LEU A 285 -5.77 15.66 -29.96
C LEU A 285 -5.44 16.09 -31.39
N ILE A 286 -6.45 16.56 -32.14
CA ILE A 286 -6.26 17.21 -33.44
C ILE A 286 -5.50 18.53 -33.23
N SER A 287 -5.95 19.36 -32.28
CA SER A 287 -5.27 20.62 -31.93
C SER A 287 -3.81 20.40 -31.56
N GLU A 288 -3.53 19.38 -30.75
CA GLU A 288 -2.17 19.05 -30.29
C GLU A 288 -1.23 18.69 -31.44
N VAL A 289 -1.64 17.77 -32.31
CA VAL A 289 -0.79 17.32 -33.43
C VAL A 289 -0.66 18.42 -34.48
N MET A 290 -1.73 19.17 -34.75
CA MET A 290 -1.66 20.25 -35.71
C MET A 290 -0.81 21.42 -35.21
N PHE A 291 -0.84 21.74 -33.91
CA PHE A 291 0.08 22.74 -33.36
C PHE A 291 1.55 22.30 -33.51
N TRP A 292 1.82 21.02 -33.24
CA TRP A 292 3.13 20.41 -33.47
C TRP A 292 3.56 20.53 -34.94
N ALA A 293 2.68 20.17 -35.88
CA ALA A 293 2.95 20.25 -37.31
C ALA A 293 3.20 21.69 -37.79
N LEU A 294 2.39 22.66 -37.36
CA LEU A 294 2.58 24.07 -37.69
C LEU A 294 3.91 24.61 -37.14
N SER A 295 4.32 24.16 -35.95
CA SER A 295 5.62 24.54 -35.37
C SER A 295 6.79 23.92 -36.14
N ILE A 296 6.62 22.73 -36.73
CA ILE A 296 7.60 22.15 -37.65
C ILE A 296 7.73 23.01 -38.91
N LEU A 297 6.61 23.46 -39.50
CA LEU A 297 6.67 24.33 -40.68
C LEU A 297 7.48 25.60 -40.41
N GLU A 298 7.19 26.31 -39.31
CA GLU A 298 7.95 27.51 -38.93
C GLU A 298 9.44 27.21 -38.71
N ASN A 299 9.77 26.10 -38.03
CA ASN A 299 11.16 25.72 -37.74
C ASN A 299 11.96 25.29 -38.99
N ASN A 300 11.31 25.05 -40.14
CA ASN A 300 11.96 24.78 -41.42
C ASN A 300 11.82 25.97 -42.39
N ASP A 301 11.54 27.17 -41.86
CA ASP A 301 11.36 28.41 -42.63
C ASP A 301 10.24 28.33 -43.70
N ILE A 302 9.25 27.45 -43.49
CA ILE A 302 8.09 27.31 -44.36
C ILE A 302 6.96 28.22 -43.84
N SER A 303 6.45 29.08 -44.72
CA SER A 303 5.35 29.98 -44.37
C SER A 303 4.10 29.22 -43.95
N LEU A 304 3.53 29.58 -42.80
CA LEU A 304 2.28 29.01 -42.32
C LEU A 304 1.14 29.20 -43.35
N PRO A 305 0.21 28.23 -43.47
CA PRO A 305 -0.94 28.37 -44.34
C PRO A 305 -1.73 29.66 -44.05
N LYS A 306 -2.13 30.38 -45.10
CA LYS A 306 -3.01 31.54 -44.95
C LYS A 306 -4.41 31.11 -44.53
N LYS A 307 -5.10 32.01 -43.83
CA LYS A 307 -6.51 31.84 -43.49
C LYS A 307 -7.36 31.55 -44.73
N ASN A 308 -8.24 30.56 -44.65
CA ASN A 308 -9.07 30.08 -45.77
C ASN A 308 -8.30 29.66 -47.05
N SER A 309 -7.02 29.27 -46.96
CA SER A 309 -6.26 28.83 -48.14
C SER A 309 -6.68 27.44 -48.64
N SER A 310 -6.31 27.13 -49.88
CA SER A 310 -6.43 25.77 -50.44
C SER A 310 -5.65 24.75 -49.61
N ASP A 311 -4.52 25.16 -49.03
CA ASP A 311 -3.64 24.26 -48.28
C ASP A 311 -4.26 23.89 -46.94
N LEU A 312 -4.87 24.84 -46.23
CA LEU A 312 -5.60 24.56 -44.99
C LEU A 312 -6.81 23.65 -45.25
N LYS A 313 -7.46 23.79 -46.41
CA LYS A 313 -8.55 22.89 -46.83
C LYS A 313 -8.04 21.47 -47.07
N LYS A 314 -6.89 21.29 -47.75
CA LYS A 314 -6.25 19.97 -47.93
C LYS A 314 -5.90 19.31 -46.58
N ILE A 315 -5.33 20.09 -45.65
CA ILE A 315 -5.04 19.61 -44.29
C ILE A 315 -6.32 19.13 -43.60
N SER A 316 -7.41 19.91 -43.70
CA SER A 316 -8.70 19.54 -43.08
C SER A 316 -9.26 18.23 -43.64
N MET A 317 -9.15 18.00 -44.96
CA MET A 317 -9.59 16.76 -45.62
C MET A 317 -8.75 15.57 -45.15
N HIS A 318 -7.42 15.71 -45.06
CA HIS A 318 -6.54 14.66 -44.57
C HIS A 318 -6.88 14.23 -43.13
N ILE A 319 -7.24 15.19 -42.26
CA ILE A 319 -7.70 14.90 -40.89
C ILE A 319 -9.03 14.14 -40.91
N VAL A 320 -9.97 14.55 -41.75
CA VAL A 320 -11.30 13.93 -41.90
C VAL A 320 -11.17 12.48 -42.34
N GLU A 321 -10.32 12.18 -43.32
CA GLU A 321 -10.06 10.83 -43.83
C GLU A 321 -9.42 9.92 -42.78
N ASN A 322 -8.65 10.49 -41.85
CA ASN A 322 -7.89 9.76 -40.84
C ASN A 322 -8.43 9.94 -39.41
N ILE A 323 -9.71 10.31 -39.25
CA ILE A 323 -10.28 10.71 -37.96
C ILE A 323 -10.17 9.63 -36.87
N ASN A 324 -10.16 8.34 -37.26
CA ASN A 324 -10.04 7.21 -36.33
C ASN A 324 -8.73 7.25 -35.52
N ALA A 325 -7.65 7.81 -36.08
CA ALA A 325 -6.40 7.97 -35.35
C ALA A 325 -6.48 9.05 -34.25
N PHE A 326 -7.50 9.90 -34.31
CA PHE A 326 -7.72 10.99 -33.37
C PHE A 326 -8.70 10.65 -32.24
N GLU A 327 -9.13 9.39 -32.11
CA GLU A 327 -9.96 8.95 -30.99
C GLU A 327 -9.29 9.23 -29.63
N MET A 328 -10.13 9.53 -28.63
CA MET A 328 -9.67 9.85 -27.28
C MET A 328 -9.39 8.62 -26.42
N ASP A 329 -9.91 7.46 -26.82
CA ASP A 329 -9.78 6.19 -26.11
C ASP A 329 -8.32 5.74 -26.04
N ARG A 330 -7.80 5.63 -24.81
CA ARG A 330 -6.39 5.25 -24.54
C ARG A 330 -5.39 6.08 -25.34
N SER A 331 -5.74 7.31 -25.67
CA SER A 331 -4.95 8.26 -26.47
C SER A 331 -3.53 8.50 -25.96
N SER A 332 -3.27 8.22 -24.67
CA SER A 332 -1.96 8.34 -24.03
C SER A 332 -1.03 7.12 -24.20
N PHE A 333 -1.49 6.07 -24.87
CA PHE A 333 -0.72 4.85 -25.12
C PHE A 333 0.27 5.06 -26.26
N TYR A 334 1.44 4.43 -26.13
CA TYR A 334 2.55 4.56 -27.10
C TYR A 334 2.08 4.41 -28.55
N SER A 335 1.40 3.30 -28.88
CA SER A 335 0.97 3.00 -30.25
C SER A 335 -0.01 4.05 -30.81
N GLN A 336 -0.90 4.57 -29.98
CA GLN A 336 -1.88 5.59 -30.39
C GLN A 336 -1.23 6.96 -30.60
N ILE A 337 -0.22 7.31 -29.78
CA ILE A 337 0.57 8.53 -29.97
C ILE A 337 1.36 8.42 -31.28
N THR A 338 2.11 7.33 -31.48
CA THR A 338 2.95 7.17 -32.68
C THR A 338 2.12 7.12 -33.96
N ASN A 339 0.94 6.47 -33.94
CA ASN A 339 0.06 6.41 -35.10
C ASN A 339 -0.46 7.80 -35.49
N ARG A 340 -1.00 8.54 -34.52
CA ARG A 340 -1.62 9.86 -34.74
C ARG A 340 -0.64 10.90 -35.27
N TYR A 341 0.54 10.98 -34.67
CA TYR A 341 1.59 11.89 -35.15
C TYR A 341 2.20 11.40 -36.46
N GLY A 342 2.34 10.08 -36.64
CA GLY A 342 2.82 9.48 -37.88
C GLY A 342 1.99 9.89 -39.10
N ILE A 343 0.67 9.81 -39.01
CA ILE A 343 -0.25 10.20 -40.10
C ILE A 343 -0.06 11.66 -40.55
N ILE A 344 0.21 12.56 -39.62
CA ILE A 344 0.47 13.97 -39.95
C ILE A 344 1.92 14.18 -40.42
N ALA A 345 2.88 13.42 -39.88
CA ALA A 345 4.26 13.43 -40.39
C ALA A 345 4.32 12.98 -41.85
N ASP A 346 3.57 11.94 -42.21
CA ASP A 346 3.46 11.43 -43.59
C ASP A 346 2.92 12.52 -44.53
N TYR A 347 1.90 13.25 -44.09
CA TYR A 347 1.37 14.40 -44.83
C TYR A 347 2.40 15.53 -45.00
N LEU A 348 3.17 15.84 -43.96
CA LEU A 348 4.22 16.86 -44.04
C LEU A 348 5.34 16.46 -45.00
N ASP A 349 5.68 15.18 -45.05
CA ASP A 349 6.66 14.62 -45.99
C ASP A 349 6.15 14.75 -47.44
N ASP A 350 4.92 14.26 -47.69
CA ASP A 350 4.33 14.25 -49.03
C ASP A 350 4.06 15.64 -49.62
N VAL A 351 3.64 16.60 -48.78
CA VAL A 351 3.18 17.93 -49.25
C VAL A 351 4.26 19.00 -49.14
N TYR A 352 5.08 18.95 -48.08
CA TYR A 352 6.08 19.98 -47.78
C TYR A 352 7.51 19.47 -47.91
N ASN A 353 7.73 18.19 -48.28
CA ASN A 353 9.06 17.57 -48.41
C ASN A 353 9.88 17.66 -47.12
N ILE A 354 9.21 17.52 -45.97
CA ILE A 354 9.84 17.52 -44.64
C ILE A 354 10.11 16.08 -44.23
N ASN A 355 11.37 15.73 -44.05
CA ASN A 355 11.76 14.37 -43.66
C ASN A 355 11.11 13.96 -42.32
N ARG A 356 10.12 13.05 -42.40
CA ARG A 356 9.37 12.54 -41.25
C ARG A 356 10.25 11.83 -40.22
N GLU A 357 11.36 11.22 -40.63
CA GLU A 357 12.21 10.42 -39.73
C GLU A 357 12.81 11.28 -38.62
N LEU A 358 13.15 12.54 -38.92
CA LEU A 358 13.70 13.49 -37.95
C LEU A 358 12.75 13.78 -36.78
N TYR A 359 11.44 13.73 -37.03
CA TYR A 359 10.42 14.11 -36.05
C TYR A 359 9.70 12.89 -35.44
N ILE A 360 9.80 11.71 -36.05
CA ILE A 360 9.16 10.48 -35.52
C ILE A 360 10.20 9.55 -34.89
N GLU A 361 11.33 9.30 -35.56
CA GLU A 361 12.32 8.29 -35.19
C GLU A 361 13.39 8.84 -34.25
N THR A 362 13.90 7.97 -33.36
CA THR A 362 14.99 8.37 -32.47
C THR A 362 16.35 8.07 -33.11
N ASP A 363 16.85 9.01 -33.90
CA ASP A 363 18.14 8.94 -34.56
C ASP A 363 19.35 9.14 -33.60
N ASN A 364 20.57 8.95 -34.11
CA ASN A 364 21.79 9.11 -33.31
C ASN A 364 22.14 10.58 -33.05
N THR A 365 21.78 11.47 -33.99
CA THR A 365 21.93 12.92 -33.93
C THR A 365 21.13 13.52 -32.77
N PHE A 366 19.86 13.17 -32.63
CA PHE A 366 19.02 13.52 -31.49
C PHE A 366 19.58 12.93 -30.20
N LYS A 367 20.00 11.66 -30.19
CA LYS A 367 20.60 11.06 -28.98
C LYS A 367 21.86 11.81 -28.55
N GLN A 368 22.69 12.26 -29.50
CA GLN A 368 23.88 13.05 -29.23
C GLN A 368 23.50 14.45 -28.72
N LYS A 369 22.65 15.19 -29.45
CA LYS A 369 22.14 16.50 -29.03
C LYS A 369 21.52 16.43 -27.63
N ASN A 370 20.66 15.45 -27.37
CA ASN A 370 20.04 15.23 -26.07
C ASN A 370 21.07 14.88 -24.97
N ARG A 371 22.16 14.17 -25.30
CA ARG A 371 23.28 13.91 -24.37
C ARG A 371 24.08 15.17 -24.07
N GLU A 372 24.44 15.95 -25.09
CA GLU A 372 25.15 17.24 -24.97
C GLU A 372 24.33 18.26 -24.18
N LEU A 373 23.03 18.34 -24.44
CA LEU A 373 22.06 19.10 -23.63
C LEU A 373 21.99 18.62 -22.17
N SER A 374 22.41 17.39 -21.88
CA SER A 374 22.55 16.89 -20.50
C SER A 374 23.94 17.14 -19.89
N GLN A 375 24.88 17.70 -20.66
CA GLN A 375 26.23 18.05 -20.23
C GLN A 375 26.40 19.58 -20.13
N GLY A 376 25.66 20.36 -20.93
CA GLY A 376 25.69 21.83 -20.97
C GLY A 376 25.10 22.56 -19.76
N LYS A 377 24.57 21.84 -18.76
CA LYS A 377 24.44 22.40 -17.39
C LYS A 377 25.81 22.32 -16.70
N GLU A 378 26.83 22.94 -17.30
CA GLU A 378 27.91 23.50 -16.49
C GLU A 378 27.29 24.71 -15.79
N THR A 379 26.53 24.43 -14.73
CA THR A 379 26.37 25.43 -13.69
C THR A 379 27.79 25.81 -13.33
N THR A 380 28.14 27.09 -13.47
CA THR A 380 29.26 27.70 -12.78
C THR A 380 29.36 27.01 -11.43
N THR A 381 30.54 26.48 -11.11
CA THR A 381 30.89 25.97 -9.79
C THR A 381 30.56 27.04 -8.75
N THR A 382 29.29 27.15 -8.38
CA THR A 382 28.86 27.69 -7.11
C THR A 382 29.55 26.76 -6.15
N ASN A 383 30.41 27.32 -5.31
CA ASN A 383 31.10 26.55 -4.30
C ASN A 383 30.00 25.85 -3.49
N TYR A 384 29.79 24.54 -3.65
CA TYR A 384 28.63 23.84 -3.08
C TYR A 384 28.59 23.96 -1.54
N GLN A 385 29.72 24.34 -0.94
CA GLN A 385 29.84 24.71 0.46
C GLN A 385 28.97 25.92 0.84
N GLU A 386 28.77 26.88 -0.08
CA GLU A 386 27.88 28.05 0.10
C GLU A 386 26.40 27.66 0.19
N LEU A 387 26.04 26.48 -0.31
CA LEU A 387 24.68 25.93 -0.19
C LEU A 387 24.44 25.24 1.15
N ARG A 388 25.50 24.99 1.95
CA ARG A 388 25.37 24.35 3.27
C ARG A 388 24.82 25.33 4.29
N ILE A 389 23.69 24.98 4.88
CA ILE A 389 23.05 25.78 5.92
C ILE A 389 23.56 25.40 7.31
N ASN A 390 23.71 26.41 8.17
CA ASN A 390 23.88 26.15 9.60
C ASN A 390 22.54 25.69 10.20
N LYS A 391 22.54 24.62 10.99
CA LYS A 391 21.34 24.02 11.59
C LYS A 391 21.20 24.44 13.06
N PRO A 392 20.53 25.58 13.37
CA PRO A 392 20.26 25.96 14.76
C PRO A 392 19.30 24.96 15.42
N GLU A 393 19.27 24.95 16.75
CA GLU A 393 18.25 24.21 17.50
C GLU A 393 16.84 24.67 17.09
N PRO A 394 15.86 23.76 17.02
CA PRO A 394 14.51 24.12 16.61
C PRO A 394 13.89 25.05 17.65
N THR A 395 13.22 26.09 17.17
CA THR A 395 12.50 27.04 18.03
C THR A 395 11.06 26.58 18.24
N THR A 396 10.49 26.91 19.40
CA THR A 396 9.09 26.62 19.73
C THR A 396 8.25 27.87 19.58
N TYR A 397 7.12 27.76 18.89
CA TYR A 397 6.11 28.82 18.81
C TYR A 397 4.78 28.28 19.32
N THR A 398 4.13 29.00 20.24
CA THR A 398 2.74 28.70 20.56
C THR A 398 1.84 29.08 19.38
N ILE A 399 0.65 28.49 19.30
CA ILE A 399 -0.32 28.86 18.26
C ILE A 399 -0.69 30.35 18.38
N ASP A 400 -0.75 30.89 19.60
CA ASP A 400 -0.95 32.32 19.83
C ASP A 400 0.23 33.20 19.41
N ASP A 401 1.48 32.74 19.51
CA ASP A 401 2.64 33.46 18.94
C ASP A 401 2.51 33.60 17.43
N ILE A 402 2.19 32.51 16.72
CA ILE A 402 2.00 32.52 15.27
C ILE A 402 0.88 33.50 14.90
N CYS A 403 -0.26 33.43 15.60
CA CYS A 403 -1.38 34.33 15.35
C CYS A 403 -1.02 35.80 15.61
N ARG A 404 -0.21 36.10 16.63
CA ARG A 404 0.30 37.46 16.89
C ARG A 404 1.23 37.95 15.78
N LEU A 405 2.11 37.09 15.26
CA LEU A 405 2.99 37.44 14.14
C LEU A 405 2.23 37.68 12.85
N MET A 406 1.18 36.89 12.60
CA MET A 406 0.29 37.09 11.45
C MET A 406 -0.46 38.42 11.54
N LYS A 407 -0.99 38.80 12.71
CA LYS A 407 -1.63 40.11 12.91
C LYS A 407 -0.69 41.29 12.65
N ARG A 408 0.62 41.09 12.86
CA ARG A 408 1.67 42.08 12.56
C ARG A 408 2.16 42.04 11.12
N GLN A 409 1.54 41.22 10.25
CA GLN A 409 1.95 41.01 8.86
C GLN A 409 3.39 40.48 8.72
N ARG A 410 3.89 39.76 9.73
CA ARG A 410 5.26 39.21 9.76
C ARG A 410 5.31 37.71 9.52
N PHE A 411 4.19 37.08 9.20
CA PHE A 411 4.10 35.63 8.99
C PHE A 411 3.20 35.32 7.79
N LEU A 412 3.82 34.95 6.67
CA LEU A 412 3.16 34.59 5.43
C LEU A 412 2.88 33.08 5.41
N VAL A 413 1.63 32.71 5.72
CA VAL A 413 1.19 31.30 5.77
C VAL A 413 1.16 30.67 4.39
N ARG A 414 0.82 31.45 3.36
CA ARG A 414 0.65 31.00 1.98
C ARG A 414 1.56 31.81 1.06
N PRO A 415 2.81 31.37 0.82
CA PRO A 415 3.59 31.93 -0.27
C PRO A 415 3.02 31.50 -1.63
N PRO A 416 3.24 32.29 -2.70
CA PRO A 416 2.58 32.11 -4.00
C PRO A 416 3.00 30.85 -4.78
N TYR A 417 4.17 30.28 -4.49
CA TYR A 417 4.63 29.01 -5.08
C TYR A 417 3.98 27.77 -4.44
N GLN A 418 3.25 27.92 -3.32
CA GLN A 418 2.57 26.80 -2.67
C GLN A 418 1.15 26.58 -3.20
N ARG A 419 0.71 25.33 -3.12
CA ARG A 419 -0.65 24.95 -3.54
C ARG A 419 -1.75 25.64 -2.73
N GLU A 420 -2.95 25.66 -3.30
CA GLU A 420 -4.17 26.06 -2.60
C GLU A 420 -4.49 25.19 -1.37
N GLU A 421 -5.39 25.69 -0.53
CA GLU A 421 -5.92 24.94 0.60
C GLU A 421 -6.68 23.68 0.17
N VAL A 422 -6.35 22.55 0.81
CA VAL A 422 -7.05 21.27 0.62
C VAL A 422 -8.20 21.16 1.64
N ILE A 423 -9.43 21.06 1.14
CA ILE A 423 -10.63 20.97 1.98
C ILE A 423 -10.86 19.50 2.40
N ASN A 424 -10.27 19.11 3.53
CA ASN A 424 -10.53 17.80 4.17
C ASN A 424 -10.74 17.96 5.68
N LYS A 425 -12.01 18.04 6.10
CA LYS A 425 -12.40 18.24 7.51
C LYS A 425 -11.97 17.08 8.42
N LYS A 426 -12.03 15.83 7.94
CA LYS A 426 -11.57 14.65 8.69
C LYS A 426 -10.08 14.74 9.05
N LYS A 427 -9.22 14.95 8.05
CA LYS A 427 -7.77 15.15 8.29
C LYS A 427 -7.48 16.36 9.18
N SER A 428 -8.23 17.44 8.99
CA SER A 428 -8.09 18.63 9.84
C SER A 428 -8.46 18.33 11.30
N SER A 429 -9.46 17.49 11.53
CA SER A 429 -9.87 17.04 12.87
C SER A 429 -8.81 16.16 13.52
N GLU A 430 -8.14 15.28 12.77
CA GLU A 430 -7.02 14.46 13.27
C GLU A 430 -5.82 15.31 13.74
N ILE A 431 -5.60 16.48 13.12
CA ILE A 431 -4.58 17.44 13.55
C ILE A 431 -4.99 18.07 14.89
N ILE A 432 -6.23 18.56 15.01
CA ILE A 432 -6.73 19.16 16.26
C ILE A 432 -6.72 18.15 17.41
N GLU A 433 -7.13 16.92 17.13
CA GLU A 433 -7.09 15.84 18.12
C GLU A 433 -5.66 15.56 18.60
N SER A 434 -4.66 15.58 17.71
CA SER A 434 -3.25 15.44 18.10
C SER A 434 -2.82 16.52 19.09
N LEU A 435 -3.26 17.78 18.89
CA LEU A 435 -2.99 18.88 19.83
C LEU A 435 -3.62 18.61 21.20
N LEU A 436 -4.87 18.17 21.22
CA LEU A 436 -5.59 17.82 22.45
C LEU A 436 -5.00 16.61 23.18
N LEU A 437 -4.37 15.69 22.47
CA LEU A 437 -3.67 14.52 23.04
C LEU A 437 -2.23 14.84 23.46
N GLY A 438 -1.70 16.04 23.16
CA GLY A 438 -0.30 16.38 23.46
C GLY A 438 0.70 15.76 22.47
N ILE A 439 0.23 15.17 21.38
CA ILE A 439 1.10 14.56 20.37
C ILE A 439 1.72 15.67 19.53
N LYS A 440 3.05 15.79 19.57
CA LYS A 440 3.79 16.76 18.74
C LYS A 440 3.56 16.47 17.26
N LEU A 441 3.15 17.50 16.53
CA LEU A 441 3.06 17.45 15.08
C LEU A 441 4.48 17.45 14.47
N PRO A 442 4.63 17.06 13.20
CA PRO A 442 5.88 17.30 12.48
C PRO A 442 6.29 18.78 12.58
N PRO A 443 7.57 19.15 12.40
CA PRO A 443 7.96 20.55 12.44
C PRO A 443 7.38 21.35 11.26
N ILE A 444 7.21 22.65 11.46
CA ILE A 444 6.90 23.65 10.44
C ILE A 444 8.23 24.23 9.97
N PHE A 445 8.45 24.31 8.66
CA PHE A 445 9.64 24.95 8.10
C PHE A 445 9.29 26.36 7.68
N ILE A 446 10.05 27.36 8.12
CA ILE A 446 9.87 28.75 7.73
C ILE A 446 11.17 29.36 7.20
N PHE A 447 11.04 30.25 6.23
CA PHE A 447 12.12 31.10 5.74
C PHE A 447 11.92 32.52 6.26
N LYS A 448 12.91 33.09 6.94
CA LYS A 448 12.82 34.45 7.46
C LYS A 448 13.67 35.39 6.62
N LYS A 449 12.97 36.24 5.87
CA LYS A 449 13.54 37.29 5.02
C LYS A 449 14.18 38.39 5.85
N GLU A 450 15.10 39.14 5.23
CA GLU A 450 15.76 40.28 5.87
C GLU A 450 14.79 41.39 6.32
N ASN A 451 13.68 41.58 5.58
CA ASN A 451 12.60 42.50 5.95
C ASN A 451 11.80 42.03 7.19
N GLY A 452 12.14 40.88 7.78
CA GLY A 452 11.55 40.36 9.00
C GLY A 452 10.24 39.60 8.81
N ILE A 453 9.83 39.31 7.56
CA ILE A 453 8.70 38.45 7.21
C ILE A 453 9.15 36.99 7.21
N SER A 454 8.39 36.13 7.90
CA SER A 454 8.57 34.68 7.93
C SER A 454 7.60 34.01 6.95
N GLU A 455 8.11 33.33 5.95
CA GLU A 455 7.33 32.60 4.95
C GLU A 455 7.31 31.11 5.30
N VAL A 456 6.14 30.49 5.29
CA VAL A 456 6.04 29.04 5.51
C VAL A 456 6.58 28.33 4.27
N ILE A 457 7.55 27.43 4.43
CA ILE A 457 8.06 26.54 3.37
C ILE A 457 7.29 25.21 3.41
N ASP A 458 7.14 24.61 4.59
CA ASP A 458 6.35 23.39 4.77
C ASP A 458 5.51 23.47 6.05
N GLY A 459 4.30 22.89 6.00
CA GLY A 459 3.35 22.90 7.11
C GLY A 459 2.17 23.85 6.93
N GLN A 460 2.04 24.49 5.77
CA GLN A 460 0.91 25.38 5.43
C GLN A 460 -0.45 24.74 5.79
N GLN A 461 -0.71 23.50 5.35
CA GLN A 461 -2.01 22.85 5.57
C GLN A 461 -2.29 22.54 7.05
N ARG A 462 -1.24 22.37 7.87
CA ARG A 462 -1.36 22.16 9.32
C ARG A 462 -1.76 23.47 10.00
N ILE A 463 -1.06 24.55 9.69
CA ILE A 463 -1.39 25.89 10.20
C ILE A 463 -2.81 26.30 9.77
N LEU A 464 -3.16 26.15 8.49
CA LEU A 464 -4.51 26.46 8.00
C LEU A 464 -5.60 25.63 8.70
N SER A 465 -5.33 24.36 9.02
CA SER A 465 -6.28 23.53 9.77
C SER A 465 -6.53 24.04 11.19
N ILE A 466 -5.46 24.48 11.86
CA ILE A 466 -5.53 25.06 13.20
C ILE A 466 -6.29 26.38 13.16
N LEU A 467 -5.90 27.30 12.28
CA LEU A 467 -6.54 28.60 12.12
C LEU A 467 -8.02 28.48 11.76
N ALA A 468 -8.36 27.56 10.86
CA ALA A 468 -9.73 27.29 10.47
C ALA A 468 -10.58 26.82 11.65
N PHE A 469 -10.06 25.92 12.49
CA PHE A 469 -10.79 25.45 13.67
C PHE A 469 -10.99 26.59 14.69
N LEU A 470 -9.98 27.44 14.87
CA LEU A 470 -10.04 28.61 15.74
C LEU A 470 -10.90 29.77 15.18
N GLY A 471 -11.30 29.71 13.91
CA GLY A 471 -12.02 30.80 13.24
C GLY A 471 -11.18 32.04 12.97
N ARG A 472 -9.84 31.91 12.91
CA ARG A 472 -8.89 33.02 12.76
C ARG A 472 -8.53 33.23 11.28
N GLY A 473 -8.55 34.49 10.84
CA GLY A 473 -8.11 34.91 9.51
C GLY A 473 -6.60 34.90 9.33
N TYR A 474 -6.16 34.97 8.08
CA TYR A 474 -4.77 35.09 7.67
C TYR A 474 -4.68 35.97 6.42
N MET A 475 -3.53 36.63 6.20
CA MET A 475 -3.34 37.41 4.97
C MET A 475 -3.02 36.50 3.78
N ASN A 476 -3.71 36.72 2.67
CA ASN A 476 -3.42 36.04 1.41
C ASN A 476 -2.20 36.65 0.69
N GLU A 477 -1.86 36.08 -0.46
CA GLU A 477 -0.76 36.51 -1.32
C GLU A 477 -0.90 37.95 -1.86
N MET A 478 -2.13 38.48 -1.87
CA MET A 478 -2.47 39.84 -2.30
C MET A 478 -2.46 40.85 -1.14
N GLY A 479 -2.12 40.41 0.08
CA GLY A 479 -2.12 41.26 1.28
C GLY A 479 -3.51 41.51 1.88
N GLU A 480 -4.53 40.77 1.45
CA GLU A 480 -5.90 40.89 1.95
C GLU A 480 -6.16 39.91 3.09
N ASP A 481 -6.91 40.33 4.10
CA ASP A 481 -7.35 39.45 5.19
C ASP A 481 -8.41 38.47 4.67
N THR A 482 -8.12 37.17 4.77
CA THR A 482 -9.00 36.11 4.31
C THR A 482 -9.13 35.01 5.35
N LYS A 483 -10.09 34.12 5.14
CA LYS A 483 -10.34 32.97 6.00
C LYS A 483 -10.09 31.68 5.24
N SER A 484 -9.82 30.63 6.00
CA SER A 484 -9.74 29.28 5.46
C SER A 484 -11.07 28.89 4.78
N LYS A 485 -10.99 28.11 3.71
CA LYS A 485 -12.15 27.53 3.02
C LYS A 485 -12.98 26.57 3.92
N LYS A 486 -12.46 26.21 5.10
CA LYS A 486 -13.12 25.37 6.12
C LYS A 486 -13.22 26.09 7.47
N ASP A 487 -13.30 27.42 7.46
CA ASP A 487 -13.49 28.26 8.66
C ASP A 487 -14.59 27.71 9.58
N GLY A 488 -14.29 27.61 10.87
CA GLY A 488 -15.21 27.16 11.91
C GLY A 488 -15.71 25.72 11.76
N PHE A 489 -14.96 24.82 11.13
CA PHE A 489 -15.43 23.43 10.96
C PHE A 489 -15.63 22.70 12.31
N SER A 490 -16.62 21.81 12.35
CA SER A 490 -16.85 20.90 13.49
C SER A 490 -15.96 19.66 13.40
N LEU A 491 -15.51 19.14 14.54
CA LEU A 491 -14.67 17.94 14.61
C LEU A 491 -15.34 16.68 14.02
N GLN A 492 -14.59 15.92 13.22
CA GLN A 492 -14.98 14.64 12.62
C GLN A 492 -14.08 13.52 13.16
N LEU A 493 -14.41 13.01 14.35
CA LEU A 493 -13.66 12.08 15.19
C LEU A 493 -14.42 10.77 15.50
N LYS A 494 -15.37 10.37 14.64
CA LYS A 494 -16.27 9.22 14.87
C LYS A 494 -15.54 7.90 15.23
N ASP A 495 -14.34 7.70 14.67
CA ASP A 495 -13.53 6.48 14.84
C ASP A 495 -12.14 6.81 15.45
N SER A 496 -12.07 7.88 16.25
CA SER A 496 -10.81 8.40 16.83
C SER A 496 -10.73 8.18 18.35
N ILE A 497 -9.67 8.66 19.00
CA ILE A 497 -9.47 8.47 20.46
C ILE A 497 -10.45 9.36 21.25
N LEU A 498 -10.71 10.58 20.75
CA LEU A 498 -11.60 11.57 21.38
C LEU A 498 -12.97 11.61 20.69
N THR A 499 -13.63 10.45 20.54
CA THR A 499 -14.96 10.32 19.92
C THR A 499 -16.03 11.20 20.58
N ASN A 500 -15.89 11.46 21.88
CA ASN A 500 -16.78 12.33 22.66
C ASN A 500 -16.77 13.81 22.22
N LEU A 501 -15.80 14.21 21.40
CA LEU A 501 -15.71 15.56 20.82
C LEU A 501 -16.28 15.63 19.38
N GLN A 502 -16.83 14.54 18.87
CA GLN A 502 -17.48 14.49 17.56
C GLN A 502 -18.52 15.61 17.41
N GLY A 503 -18.44 16.34 16.30
CA GLY A 503 -19.38 17.41 15.96
C GLY A 503 -19.17 18.72 16.71
N LYS A 504 -18.23 18.81 17.67
CA LYS A 504 -17.98 20.04 18.42
C LYS A 504 -17.18 21.05 17.60
N HIS A 505 -17.53 22.33 17.77
CA HIS A 505 -16.76 23.49 17.34
C HIS A 505 -15.80 23.95 18.44
N PHE A 506 -14.82 24.79 18.11
CA PHE A 506 -13.86 25.33 19.09
C PHE A 506 -14.54 25.99 20.30
N SER A 507 -15.56 26.82 20.06
CA SER A 507 -16.34 27.50 21.11
C SER A 507 -17.15 26.57 22.02
N GLN A 508 -17.34 25.31 21.61
CA GLN A 508 -18.08 24.29 22.37
C GLN A 508 -17.14 23.34 23.14
N LEU A 509 -15.83 23.53 23.04
CA LEU A 509 -14.85 22.84 23.86
C LEU A 509 -14.79 23.48 25.25
N ALA A 510 -14.41 22.70 26.27
CA ALA A 510 -14.15 23.22 27.60
C ALA A 510 -12.93 24.17 27.58
N GLU A 511 -12.87 25.12 28.52
CA GLU A 511 -11.85 26.18 28.54
C GLU A 511 -10.43 25.61 28.60
N ASP A 512 -10.21 24.54 29.37
CA ASP A 512 -8.94 23.82 29.46
C ASP A 512 -8.48 23.25 28.10
N MET A 513 -9.43 22.71 27.32
CA MET A 513 -9.16 22.19 25.99
C MET A 513 -8.89 23.30 24.97
N GLN A 514 -9.61 24.42 25.08
CA GLN A 514 -9.36 25.59 24.25
C GLN A 514 -7.96 26.15 24.51
N GLU A 515 -7.61 26.33 25.78
CA GLU A 515 -6.29 26.79 26.21
C GLU A 515 -5.19 25.83 25.75
N LYS A 516 -5.40 24.52 25.89
CA LYS A 516 -4.47 23.49 25.42
C LYS A 516 -4.20 23.57 23.92
N ILE A 517 -5.19 23.94 23.11
CA ILE A 517 -4.99 24.18 21.68
C ILE A 517 -4.21 25.48 21.47
N THR A 518 -4.61 26.60 22.06
CA THR A 518 -3.99 27.91 21.80
C THR A 518 -2.55 28.02 22.32
N SER A 519 -2.23 27.35 23.43
CA SER A 519 -0.91 27.35 24.04
C SER A 519 0.00 26.21 23.56
N PHE A 520 -0.47 25.35 22.65
CA PHE A 520 0.32 24.23 22.16
C PHE A 520 1.60 24.68 21.45
N ASP A 521 2.76 24.18 21.88
CA ASP A 521 4.03 24.48 21.21
C ASP A 521 4.19 23.68 19.92
N LEU A 522 4.22 24.41 18.80
CA LEU A 522 4.63 23.92 17.51
C LEU A 522 6.14 24.06 17.35
N TRP A 523 6.77 23.01 16.83
CA TRP A 523 8.18 23.07 16.43
C TRP A 523 8.32 23.79 15.10
N VAL A 524 9.13 24.83 15.11
CA VAL A 524 9.41 25.68 13.95
C VAL A 524 10.90 25.65 13.67
N ILE A 525 11.25 25.20 12.47
CA ILE A 525 12.61 25.26 11.94
C ILE A 525 12.71 26.55 11.14
N GLU A 526 13.39 27.54 11.71
CA GLU A 526 13.63 28.85 11.09
C GLU A 526 14.95 28.84 10.31
N ILE A 527 14.85 29.08 9.00
CA ILE A 527 15.99 29.33 8.13
C ILE A 527 16.06 30.83 7.89
N SER A 528 17.10 31.48 8.43
CA SER A 528 17.26 32.93 8.32
C SER A 528 18.10 33.29 7.10
N GLN A 529 17.57 34.18 6.24
CA GLN A 529 18.29 34.73 5.10
C GLN A 529 19.58 35.45 5.51
N ARG A 530 19.55 36.15 6.65
CA ARG A 530 20.73 36.84 7.20
C ARG A 530 21.93 35.92 7.41
N ASN A 531 21.67 34.67 7.77
CA ASN A 531 22.72 33.67 8.01
C ASN A 531 23.00 32.82 6.77
N ASN A 532 22.12 32.84 5.77
CA ASN A 532 22.18 32.01 4.56
C ASN A 532 21.66 32.84 3.36
N PRO A 533 22.44 33.82 2.86
CA PRO A 533 21.97 34.76 1.84
C PRO A 533 21.62 34.08 0.51
N GLU A 534 22.37 33.04 0.14
CA GLU A 534 22.18 32.24 -1.08
C GLU A 534 21.14 31.13 -0.94
N PHE A 535 20.41 31.07 0.19
CA PHE A 535 19.43 30.01 0.42
C PHE A 535 18.16 30.26 -0.41
N ASP A 536 17.81 29.27 -1.22
CA ASP A 536 16.60 29.24 -2.01
C ASP A 536 15.46 28.47 -1.26
N PRO A 537 14.41 29.16 -0.77
CA PRO A 537 13.29 28.52 -0.10
C PRO A 537 12.48 27.59 -1.02
N LEU A 538 12.48 27.86 -2.33
CA LEU A 538 11.77 27.05 -3.31
C LEU A 538 12.45 25.68 -3.49
N ASP A 539 13.79 25.63 -3.57
CA ASP A 539 14.53 24.36 -3.64
C ASP A 539 14.25 23.49 -2.41
N LEU A 540 14.21 24.06 -1.20
CA LEU A 540 13.85 23.29 0.00
C LEU A 540 12.39 22.81 -0.06
N PHE A 541 11.45 23.66 -0.47
CA PHE A 541 10.05 23.25 -0.66
C PHE A 541 9.93 22.04 -1.58
N ILE A 542 10.62 22.07 -2.73
CA ILE A 542 10.65 20.96 -3.69
C ILE A 542 11.32 19.74 -3.06
N ARG A 543 12.44 19.86 -2.34
CA ARG A 543 13.12 18.74 -1.67
C ARG A 543 12.23 18.01 -0.68
N LEU A 544 11.45 18.76 0.11
CA LEU A 544 10.52 18.22 1.10
C LEU A 544 9.33 17.51 0.44
N ASN A 545 8.86 18.01 -0.71
CA ASN A 545 7.60 17.59 -1.32
C ASN A 545 7.71 16.70 -2.58
N ASN A 546 8.89 16.62 -3.21
CA ASN A 546 9.10 15.88 -4.45
C ASN A 546 9.07 14.36 -4.22
N LYS A 547 8.38 13.61 -5.09
CA LYS A 547 8.17 12.16 -5.00
C LYS A 547 7.85 11.72 -3.55
N PRO A 548 6.68 12.10 -2.98
CA PRO A 548 6.41 11.91 -1.56
C PRO A 548 6.17 10.45 -1.12
N TYR A 549 6.16 9.48 -2.04
CA TYR A 549 5.84 8.04 -1.79
C TYR A 549 4.82 7.83 -0.65
N PRO A 550 3.63 8.45 -0.68
CA PRO A 550 2.68 8.36 0.42
C PRO A 550 2.20 6.92 0.64
N ILE A 551 1.82 6.62 1.88
CA ILE A 551 1.08 5.40 2.25
C ILE A 551 -0.41 5.74 2.14
N LYS A 552 -1.16 4.93 1.38
CA LYS A 552 -2.61 5.14 1.23
C LYS A 552 -3.34 4.52 2.43
N SER A 553 -4.34 5.21 2.96
CA SER A 553 -5.13 4.78 4.13
C SER A 553 -5.71 3.37 3.98
N ASP A 554 -6.34 3.10 2.83
CA ASP A 554 -7.07 1.84 2.59
C ASP A 554 -6.21 0.85 1.80
N THR A 555 -5.00 0.61 2.32
CA THR A 555 -4.07 -0.38 1.74
C THR A 555 -3.38 -1.18 2.82
N PHE A 556 -2.93 -2.39 2.46
CA PHE A 556 -2.19 -3.25 3.39
C PHE A 556 -0.91 -2.59 3.92
N GLU A 557 -0.26 -1.71 3.15
CA GLU A 557 0.88 -0.91 3.64
C GLU A 557 0.52 -0.12 4.91
N MET A 558 -0.71 0.43 4.99
CA MET A 558 -1.20 1.14 6.18
C MET A 558 -1.81 0.18 7.20
N TRP A 559 -2.66 -0.75 6.79
CA TRP A 559 -3.30 -1.71 7.69
C TRP A 559 -2.30 -2.50 8.54
N ASN A 560 -1.19 -2.93 7.93
CA ASN A 560 -0.09 -3.62 8.61
C ASN A 560 0.52 -2.79 9.76
N SER A 561 0.34 -1.46 9.75
CA SER A 561 0.89 -0.56 10.74
C SER A 561 0.07 -0.41 12.01
N TYR A 562 -1.27 -0.46 11.95
CA TYR A 562 -2.12 -0.08 13.09
C TYR A 562 -3.25 -1.07 13.40
N LEU A 563 -3.51 -2.05 12.53
CA LEU A 563 -4.50 -3.08 12.84
C LEU A 563 -3.96 -4.10 13.83
N ASP A 564 -4.90 -4.84 14.43
CA ASP A 564 -4.63 -5.97 15.30
C ASP A 564 -3.65 -6.97 14.65
N ARG A 565 -2.62 -7.34 15.41
CA ARG A 565 -1.57 -8.27 14.97
C ARG A 565 -2.12 -9.63 14.57
N GLY A 566 -3.14 -10.13 15.26
CA GLY A 566 -3.78 -11.40 14.94
C GLY A 566 -4.36 -11.42 13.53
N ILE A 567 -4.99 -10.32 13.08
CA ILE A 567 -5.50 -10.20 11.70
C ILE A 567 -4.32 -10.18 10.71
N ILE A 568 -3.35 -9.30 10.94
CA ILE A 568 -2.22 -9.08 10.03
C ILE A 568 -1.36 -10.35 9.87
N ASP A 569 -1.03 -11.01 10.97
CA ASP A 569 -0.22 -12.23 10.98
C ASP A 569 -0.98 -13.38 10.33
N THR A 570 -2.30 -13.47 10.53
CA THR A 570 -3.14 -14.45 9.84
C THR A 570 -3.13 -14.23 8.33
N ILE A 571 -3.31 -12.99 7.85
CA ILE A 571 -3.25 -12.67 6.41
C ILE A 571 -1.87 -13.01 5.83
N LYS A 572 -0.80 -12.54 6.47
CA LYS A 572 0.57 -12.78 6.01
C LYS A 572 0.92 -14.27 5.99
N SER A 573 0.60 -15.00 7.06
CA SER A 573 0.84 -16.45 7.15
C SER A 573 0.09 -17.20 6.06
N SER A 574 -1.19 -16.87 5.83
CA SER A 574 -2.04 -17.53 4.84
C SER A 574 -1.59 -17.23 3.42
N TYR A 575 -1.26 -15.97 3.13
CA TYR A 575 -0.68 -15.59 1.84
C TYR A 575 0.67 -16.26 1.58
N ASN A 576 1.54 -16.36 2.58
CA ASN A 576 2.87 -16.97 2.43
C ASN A 576 2.80 -18.45 1.99
N ASN A 577 1.71 -19.16 2.30
CA ASN A 577 1.51 -20.54 1.85
C ASN A 577 1.27 -20.64 0.32
N CYS A 578 0.89 -19.54 -0.35
CA CYS A 578 0.66 -19.49 -1.79
C CYS A 578 1.46 -18.41 -2.55
N SER A 579 2.31 -17.64 -1.87
CA SER A 579 2.97 -16.44 -2.41
C SER A 579 3.89 -16.71 -3.61
N ASN A 580 4.36 -17.95 -3.78
CA ASN A 580 5.25 -18.34 -4.86
C ASN A 580 4.56 -18.45 -6.23
N TRP A 581 3.24 -18.68 -6.25
CA TRP A 581 2.47 -18.86 -7.49
C TRP A 581 1.24 -17.95 -7.56
N PHE A 582 0.65 -17.55 -6.42
CA PHE A 582 -0.51 -16.66 -6.34
C PHE A 582 -0.06 -15.23 -6.02
N PHE A 583 0.47 -14.50 -7.02
CA PHE A 583 0.93 -13.12 -6.85
C PHE A 583 0.51 -12.25 -8.04
N MET A 584 0.35 -10.94 -7.83
CA MET A 584 0.24 -9.96 -8.92
C MET A 584 1.61 -9.64 -9.51
N ARG A 585 2.59 -9.42 -8.61
CA ARG A 585 4.00 -9.20 -8.95
C ARG A 585 4.86 -10.01 -7.99
N LYS A 586 5.81 -10.78 -8.53
CA LYS A 586 6.67 -11.67 -7.73
C LYS A 586 7.49 -10.89 -6.69
N THR A 587 7.93 -9.69 -7.06
CA THR A 587 8.59 -8.74 -6.16
C THR A 587 7.76 -7.46 -6.10
N SER A 588 7.16 -7.18 -4.94
CA SER A 588 6.48 -5.91 -4.68
C SER A 588 6.94 -5.36 -3.34
N ASN A 589 7.55 -4.17 -3.37
CA ASN A 589 7.98 -3.49 -2.15
C ASN A 589 6.82 -2.79 -1.42
N ARG A 590 5.62 -2.80 -2.01
CA ARG A 590 4.42 -2.10 -1.52
C ARG A 590 3.34 -3.03 -0.97
N MET A 591 3.69 -4.27 -0.63
CA MET A 591 2.75 -5.25 -0.07
C MET A 591 1.46 -5.40 -0.91
N GLU A 592 1.58 -5.24 -2.24
CA GLU A 592 0.42 -5.22 -3.14
C GLU A 592 -0.27 -6.59 -3.18
N ASN A 593 0.50 -7.67 -3.00
CA ASN A 593 -0.04 -9.01 -3.00
C ASN A 593 -0.85 -9.31 -1.73
N GLU A 594 -0.32 -8.92 -0.56
CA GLU A 594 -1.02 -9.00 0.72
C GLU A 594 -2.29 -8.13 0.70
N ASN A 595 -2.22 -6.96 0.07
CA ASN A 595 -3.39 -6.14 -0.18
C ASN A 595 -4.44 -6.86 -1.03
N ASN A 596 -4.03 -7.50 -2.12
CA ASN A 596 -4.95 -8.24 -2.97
C ASN A 596 -5.56 -9.43 -2.23
N TYR A 597 -4.75 -10.17 -1.47
CA TYR A 597 -5.19 -11.29 -0.65
C TYR A 597 -6.24 -10.83 0.37
N THR A 598 -5.98 -9.72 1.08
CA THR A 598 -6.92 -9.13 2.05
C THR A 598 -8.26 -8.77 1.40
N VAL A 599 -8.24 -8.19 0.20
CA VAL A 599 -9.47 -7.84 -0.52
C VAL A 599 -10.26 -9.10 -0.91
N LEU A 600 -9.59 -10.18 -1.33
CA LEU A 600 -10.28 -11.42 -1.66
C LEU A 600 -10.81 -12.15 -0.41
N SER A 601 -10.08 -12.10 0.71
CA SER A 601 -10.59 -12.56 2.02
C SER A 601 -11.82 -11.75 2.46
N TYR A 602 -11.86 -10.45 2.17
CA TYR A 602 -13.05 -9.63 2.39
C TYR A 602 -14.25 -10.10 1.55
N PHE A 603 -14.04 -10.60 0.33
CA PHE A 603 -15.14 -11.19 -0.45
C PHE A 603 -15.68 -12.44 0.24
N SER A 604 -14.79 -13.30 0.75
CA SER A 604 -15.18 -14.46 1.54
C SER A 604 -15.91 -14.08 2.84
N TYR A 605 -15.54 -12.97 3.48
CA TYR A 605 -16.23 -12.42 4.65
C TYR A 605 -17.68 -12.03 4.31
N LEU A 606 -17.90 -11.35 3.18
CA LEU A 606 -19.25 -10.97 2.75
C LEU A 606 -20.12 -12.19 2.42
N GLU A 607 -19.55 -13.22 1.79
CA GLU A 607 -20.24 -14.49 1.51
C GLU A 607 -20.65 -15.19 2.81
N GLY A 608 -19.71 -15.36 3.76
CA GLY A 608 -19.96 -16.03 5.04
C GLY A 608 -21.00 -15.33 5.91
N ASN A 609 -21.11 -14.00 5.81
CA ASN A 609 -22.07 -13.19 6.57
C ASN A 609 -23.38 -12.90 5.81
N GLN A 610 -23.63 -13.58 4.67
CA GLN A 610 -24.82 -13.38 3.83
C GLN A 610 -25.02 -11.92 3.34
N GLN A 611 -23.96 -11.12 3.32
CA GLN A 611 -23.96 -9.73 2.88
C GLN A 611 -23.62 -9.58 1.39
N ASP A 612 -23.18 -10.65 0.71
CA ASP A 612 -23.02 -10.68 -0.76
C ASP A 612 -24.37 -10.61 -1.50
N ALA A 613 -25.48 -10.96 -0.82
CA ALA A 613 -26.84 -10.99 -1.39
C ALA A 613 -27.53 -9.61 -1.47
N ILE A 614 -26.92 -8.54 -0.95
CA ILE A 614 -27.46 -7.18 -1.05
C ILE A 614 -27.19 -6.66 -2.48
N ASP A 615 -28.10 -6.93 -3.42
CA ASP A 615 -28.37 -6.38 -4.78
C ASP A 615 -27.18 -5.99 -5.73
N LYS A 616 -25.94 -6.02 -5.26
CA LYS A 616 -24.77 -5.34 -5.85
C LYS A 616 -23.42 -5.99 -5.51
N GLY A 617 -23.25 -6.85 -4.51
CA GLY A 617 -21.98 -7.56 -4.22
C GLY A 617 -20.74 -6.65 -4.05
N PRO A 618 -19.51 -7.18 -3.89
CA PRO A 618 -18.31 -6.36 -3.66
C PRO A 618 -17.74 -5.67 -4.92
N LEU A 619 -18.13 -6.14 -6.10
CA LEU A 619 -17.55 -5.74 -7.38
C LEU A 619 -18.53 -4.94 -8.23
N ASP A 620 -18.02 -3.89 -8.86
CA ASP A 620 -18.66 -3.20 -9.99
C ASP A 620 -18.12 -3.79 -11.30
N ILE A 621 -19.03 -4.25 -12.16
CA ILE A 621 -18.74 -4.67 -13.53
C ILE A 621 -19.25 -3.58 -14.48
N TYR A 622 -18.35 -2.99 -15.25
CA TYR A 622 -18.66 -1.86 -16.13
C TYR A 622 -17.90 -1.96 -17.45
N LYS A 623 -18.33 -1.19 -18.46
CA LYS A 623 -17.72 -1.18 -19.79
C LYS A 623 -16.82 0.05 -19.93
N VAL A 624 -15.62 -0.14 -20.48
CA VAL A 624 -14.66 0.91 -20.83
C VAL A 624 -14.33 0.75 -22.32
N GLY A 625 -14.90 1.61 -23.16
CA GLY A 625 -14.90 1.42 -24.62
C GLY A 625 -15.62 0.11 -24.98
N SER A 626 -14.94 -0.79 -25.69
CA SER A 626 -15.46 -2.12 -26.02
C SER A 626 -15.20 -3.20 -24.96
N ARG A 627 -14.47 -2.90 -23.87
CA ARG A 627 -14.00 -3.93 -22.92
C ARG A 627 -14.77 -3.91 -21.59
N ILE A 628 -14.92 -5.07 -20.97
CA ILE A 628 -15.45 -5.23 -19.62
C ILE A 628 -14.35 -5.10 -18.59
N ALA A 629 -14.61 -4.30 -17.56
CA ALA A 629 -13.72 -4.06 -16.43
C ALA A 629 -14.39 -4.41 -15.11
N PHE A 630 -13.57 -4.83 -14.15
CA PHE A 630 -13.98 -5.08 -12.77
C PHE A 630 -13.26 -4.08 -11.85
N ARG A 631 -14.00 -3.49 -10.92
CA ARG A 631 -13.41 -2.70 -9.82
C ARG A 631 -14.08 -3.06 -8.51
N LEU A 632 -13.33 -2.91 -7.42
CA LEU A 632 -13.88 -2.94 -6.07
C LEU A 632 -14.75 -1.71 -5.84
N ARG A 633 -15.95 -1.89 -5.27
CA ARG A 633 -16.90 -0.78 -5.01
C ARG A 633 -16.37 0.23 -4.01
N SER A 634 -15.89 -0.24 -2.85
CA SER A 634 -15.39 0.63 -1.79
C SER A 634 -14.27 -0.05 -1.01
N LYS A 635 -13.10 0.58 -0.99
CA LYS A 635 -11.98 0.17 -0.12
C LYS A 635 -12.21 0.57 1.34
N GLY A 636 -12.93 1.66 1.57
CA GLY A 636 -13.19 2.17 2.92
C GLY A 636 -14.05 1.23 3.76
N GLU A 637 -14.94 0.44 3.15
CA GLU A 637 -15.71 -0.58 3.89
C GLU A 637 -14.82 -1.69 4.44
N ILE A 638 -13.75 -2.05 3.73
CA ILE A 638 -12.76 -3.02 4.22
C ILE A 638 -12.08 -2.47 5.46
N SER A 639 -11.59 -1.23 5.42
CA SER A 639 -10.97 -0.57 6.58
C SER A 639 -11.92 -0.55 7.78
N LYS A 640 -13.20 -0.20 7.60
CA LYS A 640 -14.20 -0.21 8.69
C LYS A 640 -14.39 -1.58 9.34
N ILE A 641 -14.35 -2.65 8.56
CA ILE A 641 -14.50 -4.02 9.08
C ILE A 641 -13.24 -4.45 9.82
N LEU A 642 -12.08 -4.17 9.24
CA LEU A 642 -10.79 -4.50 9.83
C LEU A 642 -10.53 -3.74 11.13
N GLU A 643 -11.02 -2.50 11.25
CA GLU A 643 -10.93 -1.67 12.46
C GLU A 643 -11.95 -2.05 13.54
N ASN A 644 -12.99 -2.81 13.19
CA ASN A 644 -14.03 -3.19 14.14
C ASN A 644 -13.60 -4.44 14.93
N VAL A 645 -13.38 -4.25 16.23
CA VAL A 645 -12.95 -5.31 17.17
C VAL A 645 -13.96 -6.46 17.24
N GLU A 646 -15.26 -6.20 17.12
CA GLU A 646 -16.32 -7.23 17.19
C GLU A 646 -16.30 -8.14 15.96
N LYS A 647 -15.86 -7.63 14.80
CA LYS A 647 -15.82 -8.36 13.52
C LYS A 647 -14.49 -9.07 13.27
N LYS A 648 -13.54 -8.95 14.19
CA LYS A 648 -12.18 -9.48 14.05
C LYS A 648 -12.17 -10.99 13.83
N ASP A 649 -12.87 -11.74 14.67
CA ASP A 649 -12.87 -13.20 14.62
C ASP A 649 -13.55 -13.71 13.35
N ASP A 650 -14.66 -13.09 12.93
CA ASP A 650 -15.35 -13.39 11.67
C ASP A 650 -14.44 -13.15 10.45
N PHE A 651 -13.64 -12.07 10.48
CA PHE A 651 -12.69 -11.79 9.39
C PHE A 651 -11.53 -12.78 9.39
N ILE A 652 -11.00 -13.16 10.55
CA ILE A 652 -9.99 -14.22 10.68
C ILE A 652 -10.52 -15.54 10.12
N GLU A 653 -11.76 -15.90 10.44
CA GLU A 653 -12.42 -17.07 9.88
C GLU A 653 -12.54 -16.97 8.35
N ALA A 654 -12.94 -15.81 7.83
CA ALA A 654 -13.00 -15.58 6.38
C ALA A 654 -11.64 -15.70 5.68
N VAL A 655 -10.54 -15.24 6.30
CA VAL A 655 -9.18 -15.41 5.76
C VAL A 655 -8.80 -16.89 5.67
N ASN A 656 -9.05 -17.65 6.74
CA ASN A 656 -8.78 -19.09 6.76
C ASN A 656 -9.68 -19.84 5.75
N ASN A 657 -10.97 -19.51 5.70
CA ASN A 657 -11.91 -20.09 4.75
C ASN A 657 -11.48 -19.80 3.31
N PHE A 658 -11.07 -18.57 2.99
CA PHE A 658 -10.56 -18.23 1.66
C PHE A 658 -9.34 -19.08 1.25
N GLU A 659 -8.40 -19.34 2.16
CA GLU A 659 -7.26 -20.22 1.89
C GLU A 659 -7.70 -21.66 1.62
N PHE A 660 -8.45 -22.25 2.55
CA PHE A 660 -8.75 -23.68 2.52
C PHE A 660 -9.88 -24.04 1.54
N SER A 661 -10.66 -23.06 1.08
CA SER A 661 -11.64 -23.20 0.01
C SER A 661 -11.08 -22.73 -1.33
N PHE A 662 -11.14 -21.42 -1.61
CA PHE A 662 -10.85 -20.83 -2.92
C PHE A 662 -9.42 -21.09 -3.37
N ILE A 663 -8.41 -20.80 -2.54
CA ILE A 663 -7.00 -20.99 -2.91
C ILE A 663 -6.67 -22.48 -3.08
N SER A 664 -7.17 -23.33 -2.18
CA SER A 664 -7.01 -24.79 -2.27
C SER A 664 -7.65 -25.36 -3.55
N ASN A 665 -8.86 -24.93 -3.89
CA ASN A 665 -9.56 -25.34 -5.10
C ASN A 665 -8.87 -24.82 -6.36
N LEU A 666 -8.37 -23.57 -6.33
CA LEU A 666 -7.58 -23.00 -7.41
C LEU A 666 -6.27 -23.78 -7.61
N ARG A 667 -5.59 -24.18 -6.53
CA ARG A 667 -4.40 -25.04 -6.62
C ARG A 667 -4.72 -26.38 -7.29
N VAL A 668 -5.84 -27.01 -6.92
CA VAL A 668 -6.30 -28.24 -7.58
C VAL A 668 -6.59 -27.99 -9.06
N LEU A 669 -7.26 -26.89 -9.41
CA LEU A 669 -7.56 -26.54 -10.80
C LEU A 669 -6.28 -26.28 -11.62
N LEU A 670 -5.24 -25.73 -11.00
CA LEU A 670 -4.00 -25.37 -11.67
C LEU A 670 -2.96 -26.49 -11.72
N ALA A 671 -3.06 -27.50 -10.86
CA ALA A 671 -2.14 -28.64 -10.88
C ALA A 671 -2.33 -29.50 -12.14
N ASN A 672 -1.27 -30.24 -12.51
CA ASN A 672 -1.35 -31.35 -13.45
C ASN A 672 -1.47 -32.67 -12.67
N ARG A 673 -1.82 -33.77 -13.34
CA ARG A 673 -2.06 -35.09 -12.69
C ARG A 673 -0.94 -35.51 -11.72
N ASP A 674 0.32 -35.24 -12.07
CA ASP A 674 1.50 -35.66 -11.28
C ASP A 674 2.46 -34.49 -10.94
N ASP A 675 2.07 -33.24 -11.18
CA ASP A 675 2.93 -32.07 -10.92
C ASP A 675 2.11 -30.90 -10.36
N ASP A 676 2.32 -30.61 -9.08
CA ASP A 676 1.73 -29.49 -8.34
C ASP A 676 2.79 -28.44 -7.95
N SER A 677 3.94 -28.43 -8.63
CA SER A 677 5.02 -27.48 -8.35
C SER A 677 4.59 -26.04 -8.60
N ASP A 678 5.17 -25.11 -7.82
CA ASP A 678 4.88 -23.67 -7.95
C ASP A 678 5.11 -23.14 -9.39
N LYS A 679 6.03 -23.76 -10.14
CA LYS A 679 6.31 -23.43 -11.54
C LYS A 679 5.13 -23.78 -12.44
N VAL A 680 4.54 -24.98 -12.28
CA VAL A 680 3.35 -25.40 -13.05
C VAL A 680 2.15 -24.56 -12.67
N LEU A 681 1.92 -24.34 -11.37
CA LEU A 681 0.82 -23.50 -10.89
C LEU A 681 0.90 -22.08 -11.46
N THR A 682 2.10 -21.49 -11.45
CA THR A 682 2.35 -20.14 -12.02
C THR A 682 2.02 -20.11 -13.50
N ARG A 683 2.59 -21.03 -14.29
CA ARG A 683 2.39 -21.09 -15.74
C ARG A 683 0.91 -21.28 -16.10
N ASN A 684 0.25 -22.26 -15.50
CA ASN A 684 -1.14 -22.56 -15.79
C ASN A 684 -2.06 -21.39 -15.38
N LEU A 685 -1.72 -20.66 -14.31
CA LEU A 685 -2.45 -19.45 -13.92
C LEU A 685 -2.25 -18.32 -14.94
N ASP A 686 -1.02 -18.10 -15.42
CA ASP A 686 -0.74 -17.09 -16.45
C ASP A 686 -1.44 -17.41 -17.77
N GLU A 687 -1.42 -18.67 -18.20
CA GLU A 687 -2.17 -19.16 -19.37
C GLU A 687 -3.67 -18.91 -19.21
N MET A 688 -4.25 -19.26 -18.05
CA MET A 688 -5.68 -19.08 -17.78
C MET A 688 -6.11 -17.61 -17.75
N LEU A 689 -5.28 -16.72 -17.21
CA LEU A 689 -5.54 -15.27 -17.19
C LEU A 689 -5.20 -14.59 -18.52
N GLY A 690 -4.42 -15.25 -19.39
CA GLY A 690 -3.70 -14.64 -20.52
C GLY A 690 -2.79 -13.50 -20.10
N ALA A 691 -2.05 -13.68 -19.01
CA ALA A 691 -1.04 -12.74 -18.56
C ALA A 691 0.26 -12.96 -19.33
N GLU A 692 0.87 -11.87 -19.80
CA GLU A 692 2.20 -11.90 -20.42
C GLU A 692 3.27 -11.48 -19.41
N ASN A 693 4.44 -12.11 -19.45
CA ASN A 693 5.62 -11.77 -18.64
C ASN A 693 5.38 -11.77 -17.11
N ASN A 694 4.56 -12.68 -16.58
CA ASN A 694 4.20 -12.78 -15.15
C ASN A 694 3.63 -11.48 -14.56
N LYS A 695 3.07 -10.58 -15.40
CA LYS A 695 2.45 -9.34 -14.95
C LYS A 695 0.94 -9.53 -14.92
N ARG A 696 0.43 -9.88 -13.73
CA ARG A 696 -1.00 -10.03 -13.50
C ARG A 696 -1.58 -8.74 -12.93
N THR A 697 -2.84 -8.47 -13.24
CA THR A 697 -3.52 -7.25 -12.75
C THR A 697 -4.44 -7.58 -11.59
N GLN A 698 -4.70 -6.59 -10.73
CA GLN A 698 -5.69 -6.73 -9.66
C GLN A 698 -7.08 -7.10 -10.20
N GLN A 699 -7.47 -6.51 -11.33
CA GLN A 699 -8.71 -6.83 -12.03
C GLN A 699 -8.78 -8.32 -12.41
N SER A 700 -7.66 -8.91 -12.85
CA SER A 700 -7.61 -10.33 -13.22
C SER A 700 -7.97 -11.23 -12.03
N PHE A 701 -7.51 -10.91 -10.83
CA PHE A 701 -7.87 -11.68 -9.62
C PHE A 701 -9.32 -11.49 -9.19
N TYR A 702 -9.87 -10.29 -9.36
CA TYR A 702 -11.29 -10.03 -9.08
C TYR A 702 -12.22 -10.78 -10.04
N ALA A 703 -11.88 -10.76 -11.34
CA ALA A 703 -12.60 -11.53 -12.34
C ALA A 703 -12.46 -13.04 -12.09
N LEU A 704 -11.25 -13.51 -11.75
CA LEU A 704 -11.00 -14.91 -11.42
C LEU A 704 -11.86 -15.38 -10.24
N TRP A 705 -11.91 -14.59 -9.17
CA TRP A 705 -12.80 -14.88 -8.05
C TRP A 705 -14.27 -14.91 -8.47
N TYR A 706 -14.71 -13.91 -9.24
CA TYR A 706 -16.09 -13.82 -9.72
C TYR A 706 -16.50 -15.02 -10.60
N PHE A 707 -15.58 -15.54 -11.41
CA PHE A 707 -15.82 -16.72 -12.26
C PHE A 707 -15.90 -18.01 -11.44
N LEU A 708 -14.98 -18.18 -10.48
CA LEU A 708 -14.79 -19.44 -9.77
C LEU A 708 -15.56 -19.55 -8.44
N LYS A 709 -16.25 -18.49 -8.00
CA LYS A 709 -17.04 -18.56 -6.77
C LYS A 709 -18.16 -19.60 -6.90
N ASN A 710 -18.40 -20.34 -5.81
CA ASN A 710 -19.37 -21.44 -5.69
C ASN A 710 -19.11 -22.71 -6.51
N LEU A 711 -17.93 -22.88 -7.13
CA LEU A 711 -17.62 -24.10 -7.87
C LEU A 711 -17.25 -25.28 -6.96
N ASN A 712 -17.68 -26.48 -7.33
CA ASN A 712 -17.43 -27.71 -6.58
C ASN A 712 -16.01 -28.28 -6.79
N ARG A 713 -15.31 -28.63 -5.70
CA ARG A 713 -13.94 -29.16 -5.74
C ARG A 713 -13.79 -30.46 -6.53
N ASN A 714 -14.74 -31.38 -6.43
CA ASN A 714 -14.70 -32.66 -7.14
C ASN A 714 -14.89 -32.43 -8.64
N SER A 715 -15.88 -31.60 -9.01
CA SER A 715 -16.10 -31.20 -10.42
C SER A 715 -14.86 -30.55 -11.02
N LEU A 716 -14.17 -29.68 -10.26
CA LEU A 716 -12.91 -29.06 -10.69
C LEU A 716 -11.79 -30.09 -10.87
N LYS A 717 -11.69 -31.09 -10.00
CA LYS A 717 -10.66 -32.14 -10.08
C LYS A 717 -10.85 -33.03 -11.31
N GLU A 718 -12.09 -33.33 -11.66
CA GLU A 718 -12.43 -34.16 -12.83
C GLU A 718 -12.28 -33.39 -14.16
N ASN A 719 -12.52 -32.08 -14.14
CA ASN A 719 -12.60 -31.25 -15.36
C ASN A 719 -11.51 -30.16 -15.47
N GLN A 720 -10.36 -30.35 -14.82
CA GLN A 720 -9.31 -29.32 -14.70
C GLN A 720 -8.98 -28.59 -16.02
N GLU A 721 -8.68 -29.33 -17.09
CA GLU A 721 -8.31 -28.74 -18.39
C GLU A 721 -9.47 -27.98 -19.05
N LYS A 722 -10.68 -28.53 -18.98
CA LYS A 722 -11.88 -27.94 -19.57
C LYS A 722 -12.21 -26.61 -18.88
N VAL A 723 -12.23 -26.62 -17.55
CA VAL A 723 -12.47 -25.43 -16.73
C VAL A 723 -11.41 -24.35 -17.02
N ARG A 724 -10.12 -24.71 -17.09
CA ARG A 724 -9.06 -23.74 -17.43
C ARG A 724 -9.30 -23.07 -18.80
N LYS A 725 -9.70 -23.84 -19.82
CA LYS A 725 -9.99 -23.32 -21.16
C LYS A 725 -11.22 -22.39 -21.17
N GLU A 726 -12.26 -22.73 -20.44
CA GLU A 726 -13.48 -21.90 -20.37
C GLU A 726 -13.26 -20.61 -19.56
N VAL A 727 -12.51 -20.68 -18.47
CA VAL A 727 -12.08 -19.48 -17.73
C VAL A 727 -11.23 -18.58 -18.63
N ARG A 728 -10.31 -19.16 -19.40
CA ARG A 728 -9.52 -18.40 -20.38
C ARG A 728 -10.42 -17.72 -21.42
N TRP A 729 -11.42 -18.44 -21.93
CA TRP A 729 -12.40 -17.90 -22.85
C TRP A 729 -13.21 -16.74 -22.25
N LEU A 730 -13.60 -16.81 -20.97
CA LEU A 730 -14.26 -15.70 -20.28
C LEU A 730 -13.37 -14.45 -20.21
N PHE A 731 -12.07 -14.61 -19.95
CA PHE A 731 -11.11 -13.50 -20.00
C PHE A 731 -10.99 -12.89 -21.41
N GLU A 732 -11.04 -13.70 -22.46
CA GLU A 732 -11.04 -13.21 -23.84
C GLU A 732 -12.33 -12.43 -24.17
N ARG A 733 -13.48 -12.90 -23.68
CA ARG A 733 -14.77 -12.19 -23.83
C ARG A 733 -14.77 -10.82 -23.16
N MET A 734 -14.03 -10.64 -22.05
CA MET A 734 -13.88 -9.31 -21.44
C MET A 734 -13.22 -8.29 -22.39
N SER A 735 -12.47 -8.74 -23.39
CA SER A 735 -11.84 -7.86 -24.38
C SER A 735 -12.64 -7.75 -25.69
N SER A 736 -13.76 -8.47 -25.82
CA SER A 736 -14.65 -8.44 -26.98
C SER A 736 -15.77 -7.43 -26.80
N ASP A 737 -16.40 -6.99 -27.90
CA ASP A 737 -17.52 -6.06 -27.88
C ASP A 737 -18.84 -6.73 -27.44
N ILE A 738 -18.85 -7.26 -26.22
CA ILE A 738 -20.00 -7.92 -25.61
C ILE A 738 -20.73 -6.95 -24.67
N SER A 739 -22.04 -7.13 -24.50
CA SER A 739 -22.79 -6.37 -23.48
C SER A 739 -22.50 -6.92 -22.07
N ILE A 740 -22.65 -6.06 -21.04
CA ILE A 740 -22.44 -6.49 -19.64
C ILE A 740 -23.41 -7.62 -19.26
N ASN A 741 -24.67 -7.54 -19.72
CA ASN A 741 -25.70 -8.54 -19.40
C ASN A 741 -25.39 -9.88 -20.05
N GLU A 742 -25.03 -9.88 -21.33
CA GLU A 742 -24.65 -11.11 -22.04
C GLU A 742 -23.41 -11.75 -21.42
N PHE A 743 -22.42 -10.94 -21.03
CA PHE A 743 -21.24 -11.45 -20.32
C PHE A 743 -21.60 -12.08 -18.97
N LYS A 744 -22.47 -11.44 -18.16
CA LYS A 744 -22.94 -12.01 -16.89
C LYS A 744 -23.64 -13.36 -17.10
N GLN A 745 -24.52 -13.46 -18.11
CA GLN A 745 -25.20 -14.71 -18.47
C GLN A 745 -24.21 -15.82 -18.84
N LYS A 746 -23.15 -15.49 -19.58
CA LYS A 746 -22.08 -16.47 -19.91
C LYS A 746 -21.34 -16.96 -18.67
N VAL A 747 -21.08 -16.08 -17.69
CA VAL A 747 -20.45 -16.47 -16.41
C VAL A 747 -21.40 -17.31 -15.55
N GLU A 748 -22.70 -17.00 -15.56
CA GLU A 748 -23.73 -17.80 -14.87
C GLU A 748 -23.87 -19.19 -15.48
N ALA A 749 -23.92 -19.30 -16.81
CA ALA A 749 -23.95 -20.58 -17.51
C ALA A 749 -22.73 -21.45 -17.18
N PHE A 750 -21.52 -20.85 -17.21
CA PHE A 750 -20.29 -21.50 -16.79
C PHE A 750 -20.38 -22.00 -15.34
N ARG A 751 -20.87 -21.17 -14.41
CA ARG A 751 -20.99 -21.58 -13.00
C ARG A 751 -21.97 -22.73 -12.83
N HIS A 752 -23.16 -22.63 -13.44
CA HIS A 752 -24.19 -23.67 -13.36
C HIS A 752 -23.71 -25.04 -13.86
N GLU A 753 -22.80 -25.07 -14.84
CA GLU A 753 -22.21 -26.32 -15.34
C GLU A 753 -21.36 -27.05 -14.28
N TYR A 754 -20.67 -26.30 -13.41
CA TYR A 754 -19.77 -26.86 -12.38
C TYR A 754 -20.26 -26.56 -10.95
N GLU A 755 -21.53 -26.18 -10.81
CA GLU A 755 -22.17 -25.83 -9.54
C GLU A 755 -22.43 -27.08 -8.70
N ASN A 756 -22.58 -26.85 -7.40
CA ASN A 756 -22.67 -27.89 -6.40
C ASN A 756 -24.07 -28.53 -6.35
N THR A 757 -24.21 -29.80 -6.73
CA THR A 757 -25.43 -30.59 -6.49
C THR A 757 -25.37 -31.50 -5.26
N GLY A 758 -24.35 -31.38 -4.38
CA GLY A 758 -24.29 -32.22 -3.17
C GLY A 758 -23.40 -31.70 -2.03
N ASN A 759 -24.01 -31.58 -0.84
CA ASN A 759 -23.48 -31.44 0.53
C ASN A 759 -22.09 -30.83 0.75
N ASN A 760 -22.04 -29.80 1.62
CA ASN A 760 -20.86 -29.16 2.23
C ASN A 760 -19.59 -30.03 2.16
N THR A 761 -18.76 -29.75 1.16
CA THR A 761 -17.45 -30.41 1.06
C THR A 761 -16.55 -29.83 2.14
N ARG A 762 -16.12 -30.70 3.04
CA ARG A 762 -15.30 -30.33 4.17
C ARG A 762 -13.98 -29.70 3.72
N LEU A 763 -13.60 -28.61 4.36
CA LEU A 763 -12.32 -27.95 4.14
C LEU A 763 -11.20 -28.71 4.87
N TRP A 764 -10.07 -28.86 4.20
CA TRP A 764 -8.88 -29.56 4.72
C TRP A 764 -7.65 -28.67 4.58
N GLY A 765 -6.80 -28.66 5.59
CA GLY A 765 -5.50 -28.02 5.59
C GLY A 765 -4.40 -28.99 6.04
N LYS A 766 -3.14 -28.55 5.97
CA LYS A 766 -2.03 -29.29 6.60
C LYS A 766 -1.55 -28.58 7.86
N ILE A 767 -1.01 -29.33 8.82
CA ILE A 767 -0.42 -28.73 10.04
C ILE A 767 0.66 -27.70 9.70
N GLY A 768 1.48 -27.96 8.68
CA GLY A 768 2.52 -27.02 8.24
C GLY A 768 1.99 -25.71 7.65
N ASP A 769 0.75 -25.70 7.17
CA ASP A 769 0.12 -24.48 6.66
C ASP A 769 -0.22 -23.54 7.83
N ILE A 770 -0.52 -24.11 9.02
CA ILE A 770 -1.06 -23.41 10.19
C ILE A 770 -0.01 -23.14 11.27
N THR A 771 1.07 -23.93 11.29
CA THR A 771 2.05 -23.93 12.37
C THR A 771 3.48 -23.79 11.86
N THR A 772 4.35 -23.28 12.71
CA THR A 772 5.81 -23.36 12.55
C THR A 772 6.34 -24.44 13.49
N LEU A 773 7.14 -25.35 12.96
CA LEU A 773 7.75 -26.44 13.72
C LEU A 773 9.25 -26.18 13.92
N TYR A 774 9.73 -26.40 15.14
CA TYR A 774 11.10 -26.16 15.56
C TYR A 774 11.75 -27.47 16.02
N TYR A 775 12.97 -27.72 15.53
CA TYR A 775 13.86 -28.71 16.16
C TYR A 775 14.53 -28.05 17.35
N LEU A 776 14.38 -28.66 18.53
CA LEU A 776 15.01 -28.20 19.75
C LEU A 776 16.37 -28.91 19.88
N THR A 777 17.48 -28.17 19.94
CA THR A 777 18.85 -28.70 20.07
C THR A 777 19.63 -27.96 21.15
N SER A 778 20.62 -28.61 21.78
CA SER A 778 21.45 -28.06 22.87
C SER A 778 22.36 -26.89 22.47
N GLU A 779 22.84 -26.83 21.23
CA GLU A 779 23.96 -25.95 20.83
C GLU A 779 23.58 -24.69 20.02
N LYS A 780 22.31 -24.30 19.96
CA LYS A 780 21.93 -22.98 19.42
C LYS A 780 21.20 -22.16 20.47
N LEU A 781 21.99 -21.28 21.11
CA LEU A 781 21.52 -20.04 21.69
C LEU A 781 20.60 -19.32 20.70
N GLU A 782 19.30 -19.38 20.95
CA GLU A 782 18.53 -18.18 21.28
C GLU A 782 17.64 -18.56 22.47
N GLU A 783 17.79 -17.83 23.57
CA GLU A 783 16.76 -17.74 24.60
C GLU A 783 15.41 -17.41 23.91
N GLU A 784 14.28 -17.84 24.50
CA GLU A 784 12.92 -17.29 24.24
C GLU A 784 11.98 -17.84 23.14
N VAL A 785 12.23 -18.94 22.40
CA VAL A 785 11.14 -19.49 21.54
C VAL A 785 10.14 -20.31 22.36
N LEU A 786 9.20 -19.62 23.01
CA LEU A 786 8.00 -20.23 23.61
C LEU A 786 7.16 -20.86 22.49
N CYS A 787 6.99 -22.18 22.56
CA CYS A 787 6.12 -22.95 21.67
C CYS A 787 4.78 -23.19 22.35
N ASP A 788 3.72 -23.31 21.57
CA ASP A 788 2.38 -23.58 22.08
C ASP A 788 2.22 -25.04 22.51
N ILE A 789 2.94 -25.94 21.84
CA ILE A 789 2.85 -27.39 22.03
C ILE A 789 4.25 -28.01 21.83
N TYR A 790 4.58 -29.05 22.60
CA TYR A 790 5.80 -29.84 22.48
C TYR A 790 5.47 -31.30 22.20
N ILE A 791 6.00 -31.85 21.10
CA ILE A 791 5.69 -33.21 20.63
C ILE A 791 6.93 -34.08 20.79
N LYS A 792 6.81 -35.19 21.51
CA LYS A 792 7.94 -36.08 21.76
C LYS A 792 8.31 -36.90 20.52
N ARG A 793 9.61 -37.04 20.25
CA ARG A 793 10.13 -37.67 19.03
C ARG A 793 10.21 -39.20 19.13
N ASP A 794 10.44 -39.72 20.32
CA ASP A 794 10.85 -41.10 20.59
C ASP A 794 9.80 -41.94 21.32
N ASN A 795 8.68 -41.34 21.75
CA ASN A 795 7.69 -42.04 22.57
C ASN A 795 6.43 -42.41 21.77
N LYS A 796 6.34 -43.70 21.41
CA LYS A 796 5.22 -44.33 20.71
C LYS A 796 4.46 -45.26 21.66
N ILE A 797 3.92 -44.72 22.76
CA ILE A 797 3.12 -45.50 23.70
C ILE A 797 1.71 -45.65 23.12
N GLU A 798 1.19 -46.89 23.09
CA GLU A 798 -0.21 -47.20 22.73
C GLU A 798 -0.70 -46.61 21.39
N ASN A 799 0.17 -46.53 20.38
CA ASN A 799 -0.14 -45.91 19.07
C ASN A 799 -0.56 -44.43 19.16
N ARG A 800 0.03 -43.66 20.07
CA ARG A 800 -0.20 -42.21 20.22
C ARG A 800 1.11 -41.44 20.27
N LEU A 801 1.06 -40.15 19.92
CA LEU A 801 2.16 -39.21 20.19
C LEU A 801 1.99 -38.60 21.57
N GLU A 802 3.09 -38.48 22.32
CA GLU A 802 3.10 -37.68 23.56
C GLU A 802 3.20 -36.20 23.21
N VAL A 803 2.27 -35.41 23.76
CA VAL A 803 2.14 -33.98 23.50
C VAL A 803 2.01 -33.23 24.83
N LEU A 804 2.85 -32.22 25.04
CA LEU A 804 2.90 -31.40 26.25
C LEU A 804 2.57 -29.94 25.92
N PHE A 805 1.88 -29.26 26.82
CA PHE A 805 1.64 -27.80 26.74
C PHE A 805 2.75 -27.00 27.43
N ASN A 806 3.43 -27.61 28.41
CA ASN A 806 4.53 -26.98 29.14
C ASN A 806 5.89 -27.40 28.55
N LYS A 807 6.86 -26.50 28.65
CA LYS A 807 8.23 -26.75 28.17
C LYS A 807 8.87 -27.93 28.94
N PRO A 808 9.38 -28.96 28.24
CA PRO A 808 10.00 -30.12 28.90
C PRO A 808 11.39 -29.79 29.46
N GLU A 809 11.80 -30.52 30.51
CA GLU A 809 13.14 -30.38 31.10
C GLU A 809 14.26 -30.78 30.12
N LYS A 810 14.04 -31.85 29.31
CA LYS A 810 14.97 -32.33 28.28
C LYS A 810 14.46 -31.96 26.87
N ASN A 811 14.87 -30.79 26.37
CA ASN A 811 14.34 -30.23 25.13
C ASN A 811 14.69 -31.02 23.84
N GLU A 812 15.84 -31.71 23.80
CA GLU A 812 16.38 -32.33 22.57
C GLU A 812 15.52 -33.46 21.96
N ASN A 813 14.67 -34.06 22.80
CA ASN A 813 13.79 -35.16 22.40
C ASN A 813 12.42 -34.67 21.90
N TYR A 814 12.20 -33.36 21.81
CA TYR A 814 10.91 -32.78 21.43
C TYR A 814 11.01 -31.93 20.17
N ILE A 815 9.90 -31.87 19.44
CA ILE A 815 9.65 -30.92 18.36
C ILE A 815 8.69 -29.87 18.93
N GLY A 816 9.10 -28.61 18.90
CA GLY A 816 8.23 -27.49 19.29
C GLY A 816 7.29 -27.13 18.15
N LEU A 817 6.02 -26.89 18.45
CA LEU A 817 5.00 -26.43 17.53
C LEU A 817 4.48 -25.08 18.02
N LYS A 818 4.53 -24.08 17.14
CA LYS A 818 3.96 -22.75 17.38
C LYS A 818 2.91 -22.44 16.32
N ILE A 819 1.72 -22.07 16.72
CA ILE A 819 0.65 -21.63 15.82
C ILE A 819 1.05 -20.25 15.29
N LYS A 820 1.16 -20.11 13.96
CA LYS A 820 1.60 -18.85 13.32
C LYS A 820 0.45 -17.91 12.93
N ARG A 821 -0.81 -18.30 13.20
CA ARG A 821 -2.02 -17.54 12.84
C ARG A 821 -3.21 -17.84 13.75
N LYS A 822 -4.20 -16.94 13.78
CA LYS A 822 -5.44 -17.14 14.56
C LYS A 822 -6.45 -18.04 13.82
N GLY A 823 -7.48 -18.48 14.54
CA GLY A 823 -8.51 -19.39 14.03
C GLY A 823 -8.27 -20.88 14.34
N PHE A 824 -7.18 -21.20 15.06
CA PHE A 824 -6.84 -22.56 15.46
C PHE A 824 -6.48 -22.60 16.94
N THR A 825 -6.93 -23.63 17.67
CA THR A 825 -6.68 -23.75 19.12
C THR A 825 -5.66 -24.83 19.44
N ASN A 826 -4.97 -24.67 20.58
CA ASN A 826 -3.93 -25.59 21.02
C ASN A 826 -4.51 -26.98 21.34
N GLY A 827 -5.65 -27.03 22.03
CA GLY A 827 -6.30 -28.28 22.39
C GLY A 827 -6.80 -29.06 21.18
N TYR A 828 -7.32 -28.38 20.17
CA TYR A 828 -7.72 -29.05 18.92
C TYR A 828 -6.54 -29.69 18.18
N LEU A 829 -5.44 -28.96 18.01
CA LEU A 829 -4.24 -29.49 17.36
C LEU A 829 -3.61 -30.61 18.20
N ALA A 830 -3.58 -30.47 19.53
CA ALA A 830 -3.07 -31.49 20.43
C ALA A 830 -3.93 -32.77 20.37
N ALA A 831 -5.26 -32.66 20.37
CA ALA A 831 -6.18 -33.78 20.25
C ALA A 831 -5.95 -34.58 18.96
N ILE A 832 -5.83 -33.89 17.82
CA ILE A 832 -5.51 -34.52 16.54
C ILE A 832 -4.17 -35.27 16.61
N LEU A 833 -3.13 -34.63 17.15
CA LEU A 833 -1.79 -35.21 17.20
C LEU A 833 -1.67 -36.37 18.19
N GLN A 834 -2.41 -36.33 19.29
CA GLN A 834 -2.48 -37.43 20.27
C GLN A 834 -3.43 -38.56 19.83
N SER A 835 -4.16 -38.38 18.73
CA SER A 835 -5.17 -39.34 18.33
C SER A 835 -4.57 -40.62 17.76
N SER A 836 -5.07 -41.77 18.22
CA SER A 836 -4.64 -43.06 17.70
C SER A 836 -5.07 -43.27 16.24
N TYR A 837 -6.20 -42.67 15.83
CA TYR A 837 -6.66 -42.69 14.44
C TYR A 837 -5.66 -42.01 13.51
N VAL A 838 -5.28 -40.77 13.82
CA VAL A 838 -4.32 -39.97 13.02
C VAL A 838 -2.95 -40.64 13.00
N PHE A 839 -2.54 -41.24 14.12
CA PHE A 839 -1.30 -41.99 14.22
C PHE A 839 -1.23 -43.18 13.25
N ARG A 840 -2.32 -43.96 13.15
CA ARG A 840 -2.44 -45.09 12.21
C ARG A 840 -2.54 -44.62 10.77
N GLU A 841 -3.41 -43.65 10.50
CA GLU A 841 -3.70 -43.13 9.15
C GLU A 841 -2.44 -42.56 8.47
N HIS A 842 -1.51 -42.00 9.24
CA HIS A 842 -0.25 -41.46 8.74
C HIS A 842 0.97 -42.39 8.92
N ASP A 843 0.77 -43.64 9.34
CA ASP A 843 1.80 -44.66 9.58
C ASP A 843 2.99 -44.12 10.41
N LEU A 844 2.67 -43.40 11.50
CA LEU A 844 3.67 -42.79 12.37
C LEU A 844 4.45 -43.84 13.19
N ALA A 845 3.93 -45.08 13.26
CA ALA A 845 4.59 -46.21 13.89
C ALA A 845 5.91 -46.60 13.19
N LYS A 846 5.94 -46.62 11.86
CA LYS A 846 7.10 -47.10 11.08
C LYS A 846 8.14 -46.03 10.78
N ARG A 847 7.87 -44.76 11.10
CA ARG A 847 8.73 -43.62 10.76
C ARG A 847 9.29 -42.96 12.01
N ASN A 848 10.49 -42.38 11.92
CA ASN A 848 10.98 -41.46 12.93
C ASN A 848 10.26 -40.12 12.77
N LEU A 849 9.75 -39.55 13.86
CA LEU A 849 9.02 -38.29 13.80
C LEU A 849 9.96 -37.15 13.39
N THR A 850 9.62 -36.47 12.29
CA THR A 850 10.36 -35.31 11.77
C THR A 850 9.41 -34.15 11.54
N THR A 851 9.95 -32.93 11.50
CA THR A 851 9.15 -31.74 11.16
C THR A 851 8.51 -31.86 9.78
N SER A 852 9.16 -32.52 8.82
CA SER A 852 8.64 -32.72 7.47
C SER A 852 7.41 -33.62 7.45
N ILE A 853 7.39 -34.69 8.26
CA ILE A 853 6.23 -35.59 8.38
C ILE A 853 5.07 -34.85 9.04
N LEU A 854 5.32 -34.20 10.18
CA LEU A 854 4.28 -33.45 10.90
C LEU A 854 3.64 -32.37 10.03
N LYS A 855 4.42 -31.65 9.21
CA LYS A 855 3.90 -30.65 8.28
C LYS A 855 2.89 -31.20 7.27
N LEU A 856 2.94 -32.49 6.94
CA LEU A 856 2.08 -33.11 5.93
C LEU A 856 0.79 -33.72 6.50
N ILE A 857 0.66 -33.81 7.81
CA ILE A 857 -0.57 -34.29 8.47
C ILE A 857 -1.73 -33.39 8.04
N LYS A 858 -2.75 -34.01 7.46
CA LYS A 858 -3.95 -33.31 6.99
C LYS A 858 -4.91 -33.18 8.16
N ILE A 859 -5.43 -31.99 8.37
CA ILE A 859 -6.42 -31.70 9.41
C ILE A 859 -7.68 -31.12 8.79
N PRO A 860 -8.87 -31.51 9.27
CA PRO A 860 -10.10 -30.83 8.92
C PRO A 860 -10.11 -29.41 9.48
N ILE A 861 -10.68 -28.45 8.74
CA ILE A 861 -10.86 -27.09 9.23
C ILE A 861 -12.24 -27.00 9.88
N LEU A 862 -12.26 -26.66 11.17
CA LEU A 862 -13.48 -26.55 11.98
C LEU A 862 -13.71 -25.10 12.42
N PRO A 863 -14.97 -24.65 12.57
CA PRO A 863 -15.30 -23.41 13.25
C PRO A 863 -14.69 -23.35 14.66
N LEU A 864 -14.23 -22.18 15.08
CA LEU A 864 -13.53 -22.00 16.36
C LEU A 864 -14.36 -22.48 17.56
N LYS A 865 -15.69 -22.32 17.49
CA LYS A 865 -16.62 -22.80 18.52
C LYS A 865 -16.49 -24.32 18.77
N LEU A 866 -16.34 -25.12 17.72
CA LEU A 866 -16.17 -26.57 17.84
C LEU A 866 -14.75 -26.95 18.27
N GLN A 867 -13.74 -26.17 17.86
CA GLN A 867 -12.37 -26.37 18.33
C GLN A 867 -12.24 -26.15 19.84
N LYS A 868 -12.98 -25.19 20.41
CA LYS A 868 -12.99 -24.93 21.87
C LYS A 868 -13.49 -26.11 22.71
N THR A 869 -14.34 -26.98 22.14
CA THR A 869 -14.73 -28.22 22.81
C THR A 869 -13.52 -29.12 23.07
N PHE A 870 -12.56 -29.16 22.14
CA PHE A 870 -11.29 -29.87 22.35
C PHE A 870 -10.43 -29.18 23.41
N ASP A 871 -10.36 -27.86 23.45
CA ASP A 871 -9.63 -27.15 24.51
C ASP A 871 -10.14 -27.50 25.91
N LYS A 872 -11.47 -27.61 26.09
CA LYS A 872 -12.08 -27.95 27.38
C LYS A 872 -11.79 -29.39 27.81
N ILE A 873 -11.82 -30.36 26.91
CA ILE A 873 -11.65 -31.78 27.25
C ILE A 873 -10.17 -32.17 27.43
N MET A 874 -9.22 -31.48 26.77
CA MET A 874 -7.81 -31.85 26.80
C MET A 874 -7.20 -31.92 28.23
N PRO A 875 -7.52 -31.01 29.17
CA PRO A 875 -7.09 -31.17 30.56
C PRO A 875 -7.57 -32.46 31.24
N TYR A 876 -8.75 -32.99 30.85
CA TYR A 876 -9.30 -34.23 31.41
C TYR A 876 -8.48 -35.47 31.02
N THR A 877 -7.74 -35.42 29.90
CA THR A 877 -6.82 -36.50 29.50
C THR A 877 -5.56 -36.56 30.36
N GLN A 878 -5.35 -35.60 31.26
CA GLN A 878 -4.21 -35.55 32.19
C GLN A 878 -4.61 -35.92 33.63
N ALA A 879 -5.77 -36.54 33.84
CA ALA A 879 -6.23 -36.95 35.16
C ALA A 879 -5.24 -37.87 35.89
N GLN A 880 -5.14 -37.72 37.22
CA GLN A 880 -4.24 -38.54 38.05
C GLN A 880 -4.62 -40.02 38.06
N GLU A 881 -5.92 -40.31 38.14
CA GLU A 881 -6.42 -41.69 38.11
C GLU A 881 -6.47 -42.25 36.70
N TYR A 882 -5.92 -43.45 36.52
CA TYR A 882 -5.84 -44.12 35.23
C TYR A 882 -7.22 -44.30 34.59
N ILE A 883 -8.26 -44.64 35.37
CA ILE A 883 -9.60 -44.90 34.82
C ILE A 883 -10.22 -43.64 34.20
N HIS A 884 -10.13 -42.49 34.86
CA HIS A 884 -10.62 -41.22 34.34
C HIS A 884 -9.80 -40.80 33.11
N ARG A 885 -8.47 -40.84 33.22
CA ARG A 885 -7.55 -40.48 32.12
C ARG A 885 -7.81 -41.32 30.87
N SER A 886 -7.91 -42.64 31.02
CA SER A 886 -8.17 -43.57 29.92
C SER A 886 -9.53 -43.30 29.27
N PHE A 887 -10.57 -43.08 30.08
CA PHE A 887 -11.91 -42.75 29.58
C PHE A 887 -11.92 -41.49 28.70
N PHE A 888 -11.41 -40.36 29.22
CA PHE A 888 -11.40 -39.10 28.47
C PHE A 888 -10.45 -39.16 27.27
N THR A 889 -9.35 -39.90 27.34
CA THR A 889 -8.44 -40.12 26.19
C THR A 889 -9.14 -40.88 25.06
N ASN A 890 -9.90 -41.93 25.39
CA ASN A 890 -10.68 -42.68 24.39
C ASN A 890 -11.79 -41.83 23.78
N MET A 891 -12.42 -40.97 24.60
CA MET A 891 -13.44 -40.05 24.12
C MET A 891 -12.89 -39.01 23.15
N VAL A 892 -11.73 -38.40 23.46
CA VAL A 892 -11.04 -37.48 22.53
C VAL A 892 -10.73 -38.18 21.21
N ASP A 893 -10.31 -39.44 21.25
CA ASP A 893 -10.06 -40.23 20.04
C ASP A 893 -11.32 -40.36 19.17
N LYS A 894 -12.45 -40.71 19.78
CA LYS A 894 -13.72 -40.87 19.07
C LYS A 894 -14.24 -39.52 18.55
N MET A 895 -14.01 -38.42 19.27
CA MET A 895 -14.30 -37.07 18.79
C MET A 895 -13.42 -36.69 17.59
N VAL A 896 -12.14 -37.07 17.59
CA VAL A 896 -11.27 -36.88 16.41
C VAL A 896 -11.77 -37.72 15.25
N GLU A 897 -12.19 -38.97 15.47
CA GLU A 897 -12.78 -39.82 14.44
C GLU A 897 -14.10 -39.26 13.89
N GLU A 898 -15.01 -38.74 14.73
CA GLU A 898 -16.21 -37.98 14.29
C GLU A 898 -15.80 -36.82 13.38
N VAL A 899 -14.72 -36.14 13.77
CA VAL A 899 -14.12 -35.04 13.04
C VAL A 899 -13.29 -35.52 11.84
N TYR A 900 -13.03 -36.78 11.55
CA TYR A 900 -12.45 -37.19 10.26
C TYR A 900 -13.50 -37.85 9.36
N LEU A 901 -14.39 -38.62 9.96
CA LEU A 901 -15.39 -39.49 9.34
C LEU A 901 -16.81 -38.93 9.48
N ARG A 902 -16.98 -37.60 9.42
CA ARG A 902 -18.24 -36.90 9.72
C ARG A 902 -19.48 -37.49 9.03
N LYS A 903 -19.39 -37.82 7.73
CA LYS A 903 -20.50 -38.41 6.98
C LYS A 903 -20.96 -39.75 7.56
N LEU A 904 -20.03 -40.54 8.09
CA LEU A 904 -20.32 -41.82 8.70
C LEU A 904 -21.04 -41.61 10.04
N PHE A 905 -20.54 -40.71 10.88
CA PHE A 905 -21.19 -40.35 12.14
C PHE A 905 -22.58 -39.74 11.95
N GLU A 906 -22.75 -38.86 10.95
CA GLU A 906 -24.06 -38.29 10.57
C GLU A 906 -25.03 -39.36 10.06
N PHE A 907 -24.55 -40.37 9.31
CA PHE A 907 -25.39 -41.47 8.83
C PHE A 907 -25.96 -42.31 9.98
N TYR A 908 -25.19 -42.48 11.06
CA TYR A 908 -25.62 -43.21 12.25
C TYR A 908 -26.24 -42.31 13.33
N ASP A 909 -26.44 -41.01 13.05
CA ASP A 909 -26.98 -40.01 13.97
C ASP A 909 -26.22 -39.91 15.32
N VAL A 910 -24.89 -40.02 15.26
CA VAL A 910 -24.01 -39.96 16.45
C VAL A 910 -23.26 -38.62 16.51
N SER A 911 -23.26 -37.96 17.67
CA SER A 911 -22.49 -36.73 17.89
C SER A 911 -21.87 -36.61 19.29
N LEU A 912 -20.54 -36.66 19.35
CA LEU A 912 -19.75 -36.52 20.57
C LEU A 912 -19.33 -35.08 20.84
N LEU A 913 -19.26 -34.23 19.81
CA LEU A 913 -18.97 -32.80 19.98
C LEU A 913 -20.01 -32.06 20.85
N GLY A 914 -21.19 -32.65 21.09
CA GLY A 914 -22.20 -32.14 22.03
C GLY A 914 -21.76 -32.16 23.50
N ILE A 915 -20.70 -32.89 23.85
CA ILE A 915 -20.18 -33.02 25.21
C ILE A 915 -19.76 -31.69 25.86
N ASP A 916 -19.54 -30.65 25.06
CA ASP A 916 -19.19 -29.31 25.55
C ASP A 916 -20.10 -28.79 26.68
N LYS A 917 -21.37 -29.23 26.70
CA LYS A 917 -22.37 -28.87 27.71
C LYS A 917 -22.15 -29.53 29.08
N GLU A 918 -21.47 -30.67 29.11
CA GLU A 918 -21.21 -31.47 30.31
C GLU A 918 -19.81 -31.20 30.89
N LEU A 919 -18.91 -30.64 30.09
CA LEU A 919 -17.56 -30.29 30.52
C LEU A 919 -17.52 -28.97 31.30
N ILE A 920 -16.80 -28.99 32.41
CA ILE A 920 -16.43 -27.80 33.18
C ILE A 920 -15.07 -27.31 32.70
N ASP A 921 -14.90 -26.00 32.57
CA ASP A 921 -13.61 -25.39 32.24
C ASP A 921 -12.66 -25.50 33.44
N LEU A 922 -11.59 -26.28 33.29
CA LEU A 922 -10.62 -26.57 34.36
C LEU A 922 -9.49 -25.55 34.44
N THR A 923 -9.40 -24.61 33.50
CA THR A 923 -8.19 -23.78 33.25
C THR A 923 -7.82 -22.86 34.42
N ASN A 924 -8.80 -22.45 35.24
CA ASN A 924 -8.61 -21.52 36.36
C ASN A 924 -8.74 -22.19 37.75
N LEU A 925 -8.74 -23.53 37.81
CA LEU A 925 -8.90 -24.28 39.06
C LEU A 925 -7.56 -24.78 39.59
N GLU A 926 -7.42 -24.84 40.91
CA GLU A 926 -6.27 -25.47 41.55
C GLU A 926 -6.25 -26.98 41.27
N PRO A 927 -5.08 -27.66 41.24
CA PRO A 927 -4.99 -29.07 40.88
C PRO A 927 -5.88 -30.02 41.69
N SER A 928 -6.11 -29.72 42.98
CA SER A 928 -7.01 -30.49 43.84
C SER A 928 -8.49 -30.32 43.45
N GLN A 929 -8.89 -29.12 43.03
CA GLN A 929 -10.23 -28.83 42.55
C GLN A 929 -10.46 -29.43 41.16
N GLN A 930 -9.46 -29.36 40.28
CA GLN A 930 -9.52 -30.01 38.96
C GLN A 930 -9.81 -31.50 39.09
N TYR A 931 -9.13 -32.19 40.02
CA TYR A 931 -9.33 -33.62 40.25
C TYR A 931 -10.77 -33.95 40.66
N GLU A 932 -11.35 -33.23 41.63
CA GLU A 932 -12.74 -33.46 42.06
C GLU A 932 -13.75 -33.18 40.94
N GLN A 933 -13.52 -32.14 40.12
CA GLN A 933 -14.39 -31.83 38.99
C GLN A 933 -14.31 -32.91 37.89
N ILE A 934 -13.10 -33.38 37.53
CA ILE A 934 -12.92 -34.47 36.57
C ILE A 934 -13.68 -35.71 37.02
N LYS A 935 -13.54 -36.07 38.30
CA LYS A 935 -14.23 -37.21 38.91
C LYS A 935 -15.74 -37.05 38.86
N SER A 936 -16.27 -35.88 39.23
CA SER A 936 -17.70 -35.57 39.19
C SER A 936 -18.26 -35.68 37.76
N VAL A 937 -17.58 -35.10 36.78
CA VAL A 937 -17.99 -35.15 35.37
C VAL A 937 -17.96 -36.58 34.84
N TYR A 938 -16.92 -37.35 35.16
CA TYR A 938 -16.84 -38.77 34.80
C TYR A 938 -18.06 -39.56 35.31
N TYR A 939 -18.38 -39.43 36.59
CA TYR A 939 -19.52 -40.15 37.18
C TYR A 939 -20.86 -39.69 36.61
N ALA A 940 -21.02 -38.38 36.31
CA ALA A 940 -22.21 -37.86 35.66
C ALA A 940 -22.41 -38.50 34.28
N ILE A 941 -21.36 -38.51 33.43
CA ILE A 941 -21.41 -39.08 32.08
C ILE A 941 -21.80 -40.56 32.11
N ILE A 942 -21.14 -41.38 32.94
CA ILE A 942 -21.41 -42.83 32.96
C ILE A 942 -22.77 -43.18 33.59
N SER A 943 -23.34 -42.28 34.40
CA SER A 943 -24.64 -42.49 35.05
C SER A 943 -25.81 -42.16 34.13
N ASP A 944 -25.60 -41.26 33.15
CA ASP A 944 -26.59 -40.89 32.14
C ASP A 944 -26.49 -41.82 30.93
N LYS A 945 -27.27 -42.91 30.99
CA LYS A 945 -27.27 -43.97 29.96
C LYS A 945 -27.93 -43.56 28.65
N ASP A 946 -28.64 -42.44 28.61
CA ASP A 946 -29.29 -41.91 27.40
C ASP A 946 -28.56 -40.65 26.87
N GLY A 947 -27.50 -40.20 27.55
CA GLY A 947 -26.69 -39.03 27.19
C GLY A 947 -25.40 -39.38 26.45
N VAL A 948 -24.31 -38.64 26.71
CA VAL A 948 -23.04 -38.75 25.97
C VAL A 948 -22.39 -40.14 26.05
N TYR A 949 -22.67 -40.92 27.10
CA TYR A 949 -22.18 -42.30 27.20
C TYR A 949 -22.81 -43.25 26.17
N ALA A 950 -24.09 -43.04 25.80
CA ALA A 950 -24.75 -43.79 24.74
C ALA A 950 -24.12 -43.47 23.37
N GLU A 951 -23.91 -42.18 23.10
CA GLU A 951 -23.22 -41.68 21.91
C GLU A 951 -21.81 -42.26 21.78
N LEU A 952 -21.05 -42.31 22.87
CA LEU A 952 -19.69 -42.89 22.90
C LEU A 952 -19.71 -44.40 22.63
N SER A 953 -20.71 -45.10 23.16
CA SER A 953 -20.89 -46.54 22.92
C SER A 953 -21.25 -46.79 21.45
N ALA A 954 -22.16 -45.99 20.87
CA ALA A 954 -22.55 -46.06 19.47
C ALA A 954 -21.37 -45.74 18.53
N ALA A 955 -20.60 -44.68 18.83
CA ALA A 955 -19.39 -44.31 18.09
C ALA A 955 -18.36 -45.44 18.01
N THR A 956 -18.25 -46.25 19.06
CA THR A 956 -17.36 -47.41 19.08
C THR A 956 -17.83 -48.48 18.10
N GLY A 957 -19.14 -48.79 18.08
CA GLY A 957 -19.73 -49.78 17.16
C GLY A 957 -19.71 -49.36 15.68
N ILE A 958 -19.78 -48.06 15.38
CA ILE A 958 -19.67 -47.53 14.00
C ILE A 958 -18.32 -47.94 13.37
N ILE A 959 -17.25 -47.89 14.14
CA ILE A 959 -15.89 -48.04 13.60
C ILE A 959 -15.52 -49.50 13.39
N ASP A 960 -15.97 -50.38 14.28
CA ASP A 960 -15.81 -51.83 14.09
C ASP A 960 -16.47 -52.28 12.78
N SER A 961 -17.62 -51.67 12.43
CA SER A 961 -18.28 -51.94 11.14
C SER A 961 -17.55 -51.35 9.92
N TYR A 962 -16.91 -50.19 10.06
CA TYR A 962 -16.14 -49.54 8.98
C TYR A 962 -14.82 -50.26 8.67
N ASN A 963 -14.07 -50.67 9.69
CA ASN A 963 -12.81 -51.40 9.52
C ASN A 963 -13.03 -52.77 8.85
N VAL A 964 -14.12 -53.46 9.20
CA VAL A 964 -14.52 -54.71 8.55
C VAL A 964 -14.92 -54.48 7.08
N TYR A 965 -15.51 -53.33 6.75
CA TYR A 965 -15.86 -52.98 5.36
C TYR A 965 -14.62 -52.66 4.50
N GLU A 966 -13.62 -51.95 5.04
CA GLU A 966 -12.35 -51.66 4.34
C GLU A 966 -11.49 -52.92 4.15
N GLU A 967 -11.41 -53.80 5.15
CA GLU A 967 -10.68 -55.09 5.05
C GLU A 967 -11.29 -56.02 3.98
N ASN A 968 -12.61 -55.98 3.78
CA ASN A 968 -13.30 -56.73 2.73
C ASN A 968 -13.16 -56.11 1.33
N LYS A 969 -12.65 -54.87 1.21
CA LYS A 969 -12.41 -54.17 -0.05
C LYS A 969 -10.96 -54.26 -0.52
N ALA A 970 -10.04 -54.50 0.42
CA ALA A 970 -8.61 -54.68 0.19
C ALA A 970 -8.22 -56.15 -0.08
N ASN A 971 -9.08 -57.10 0.31
CA ASN A 971 -9.08 -58.49 -0.16
C ASN A 971 -9.93 -58.63 -1.44
#